data_AF-A0A1F8JIC0-F1
#
_entry.id   AF-A0A1F8JIC0-F1
#
_cell.length_a   1.000
_cell.length_b   1.000
_cell.length_c   1.000
_cell.angle_alpha   90.00
_cell.angle_beta   90.00
_cell.angle_gamma   90.00
#
_symmetry.space_group_name_H-M   'P 1'
#
loop_
_entity.id
_entity.type
_entity.pdbx_description
1 polymer ?
#
loop_
_entity_poly.entity_id
_entity_poly.type
_entity_poly.pdbx_seq_one_letter_code
_entity_poly.pdbx_strand_id
1 'polypeptide(L)'
;MLEKLIYILKSKKSLIEKLEILNDFLDKKKFDAFFNENKFLQEILNFQTIEEEYVAKVLFILNQLQNIFLNTHKIEIKYKELCKYLIKIENFYSPLGGILGYHNKFLSLLKERVPSKFNFYPPKSFDIKIYDESLLNIAVKNLDKLALICPMGGAGDRLNLICKTTQKPLPAAKLKFSGKTLVELLIDDIRSLEYLFYKKFNKELIIPIIIMTSDEKNNFEHIYSIFKENNFFERGKESFLFIKQLSVPLITPDGNWAITEPFKVATKPSGHGVIWKLMIDNDAFDFLKKLGKTKGLVRQINNPIANTDNTLLSFIGLGFKHDKKFGFLSCERDTKYKEGLNILKEKKDKVFNYNFSNVEYTEFEKQHISNNLDNLNFPANTNTLFVDLSEIYKTTYLNPFPEFIINLKTDVYEYSKDKKATKIKAGRLESMMQNISDFIIDSKDQKITDEEQLQLKTYIALQNRDKTISTTKKSFHIGGDVYETPEKCFFDLLKNGYDLLKNYCNSKLIKLSSLDNYILNGPSFIFIYNPILGPLYSTISKKIVSCKFKGNFELNLNISEVLLENIFLNGSLIIDSKITHDKKFLKPKCILKDVKIDNKGIDRNKKNIYWKNKIYRHELLKITLNENSEFYANNIIFNNSHEITVPPYCKMFAIQDKNIIKYRIEKNNK
;
A
#
# COMPACT_ATOMS: atom_id res chain seq x y z
N MET A 1 -6.05 -36.57 -17.10
CA MET A 1 -7.36 -36.33 -17.74
C MET A 1 -7.84 -34.88 -17.51
N LEU A 2 -7.94 -34.41 -16.26
CA LEU A 2 -8.31 -33.02 -15.92
C LEU A 2 -7.40 -31.95 -16.55
N GLU A 3 -6.08 -32.15 -16.58
CA GLU A 3 -5.15 -31.21 -17.20
C GLU A 3 -5.37 -31.02 -18.71
N LYS A 4 -5.73 -32.10 -19.42
CA LYS A 4 -6.06 -32.06 -20.85
C LYS A 4 -7.34 -31.26 -21.08
N LEU A 5 -8.36 -31.46 -20.24
CA LEU A 5 -9.59 -30.67 -20.26
C LEU A 5 -9.29 -29.17 -20.05
N ILE A 6 -8.53 -28.85 -19.00
CA ILE A 6 -8.13 -27.46 -18.69
C ILE A 6 -7.40 -26.82 -19.86
N TYR A 7 -6.47 -27.56 -20.51
CA TYR A 7 -5.75 -27.07 -21.68
C TYR A 7 -6.70 -26.70 -22.83
N ILE A 8 -7.70 -27.53 -23.12
CA ILE A 8 -8.72 -27.24 -24.15
C ILE A 8 -9.55 -26.02 -23.75
N LEU A 9 -10.01 -25.95 -22.51
CA LEU A 9 -10.87 -24.84 -22.02
C LEU A 9 -10.19 -23.47 -22.08
N LYS A 10 -8.86 -23.41 -21.91
CA LYS A 10 -8.09 -22.15 -22.06
C LYS A 10 -8.21 -21.52 -23.45
N SER A 11 -8.43 -22.34 -24.48
CA SER A 11 -8.55 -21.86 -25.87
C SER A 11 -9.94 -21.33 -26.22
N LYS A 12 -10.93 -21.54 -25.35
CA LYS A 12 -12.34 -21.20 -25.60
C LYS A 12 -12.70 -19.87 -24.96
N LYS A 13 -13.37 -19.01 -25.72
CA LYS A 13 -13.70 -17.64 -25.29
C LYS A 13 -15.11 -17.55 -24.71
N SER A 14 -16.05 -18.29 -25.28
CA SER A 14 -17.45 -18.26 -24.85
C SER A 14 -17.76 -19.38 -23.84
N LEU A 15 -18.79 -19.14 -23.03
CA LEU A 15 -19.28 -20.15 -22.08
C LEU A 15 -19.94 -21.34 -22.81
N ILE A 16 -20.56 -21.09 -23.97
CA ILE A 16 -21.20 -22.10 -24.82
C ILE A 16 -20.16 -23.12 -25.30
N GLU A 17 -19.07 -22.64 -25.92
CA GLU A 17 -17.99 -23.52 -26.38
C GLU A 17 -17.38 -24.33 -25.21
N LYS A 18 -17.26 -23.70 -24.03
CA LYS A 18 -16.75 -24.41 -22.85
C LYS A 18 -17.72 -25.49 -22.38
N LEU A 19 -19.03 -25.20 -22.38
CA LEU A 19 -20.06 -26.16 -22.00
C LEU A 19 -20.09 -27.36 -22.95
N GLU A 20 -19.97 -27.16 -24.26
CA GLU A 20 -19.85 -28.25 -25.25
C GLU A 20 -18.68 -29.17 -24.93
N ILE A 21 -17.51 -28.62 -24.62
CA ILE A 21 -16.34 -29.40 -24.20
C ILE A 21 -16.60 -30.16 -22.89
N LEU A 22 -17.33 -29.58 -21.93
CA LEU A 22 -17.72 -30.30 -20.71
C LEU A 22 -18.68 -31.45 -21.02
N ASN A 23 -19.60 -31.27 -21.96
CA ASN A 23 -20.57 -32.30 -22.36
C ASN A 23 -19.88 -33.52 -22.98
N ASP A 24 -18.88 -33.28 -23.82
CA ASP A 24 -18.10 -34.34 -24.44
C ASP A 24 -17.16 -35.05 -23.44
N PHE A 25 -16.69 -34.30 -22.43
CA PHE A 25 -15.78 -34.82 -21.42
C PHE A 25 -16.51 -35.66 -20.35
N LEU A 26 -17.73 -35.26 -19.99
CA LEU A 26 -18.49 -35.90 -18.92
C LEU A 26 -19.07 -37.23 -19.37
N ASP A 27 -18.93 -38.25 -18.51
CA ASP A 27 -19.72 -39.46 -18.63
C ASP A 27 -21.17 -39.12 -18.29
N LYS A 28 -21.98 -38.90 -19.34
CA LYS A 28 -23.39 -38.52 -19.22
C LYS A 28 -24.16 -39.49 -18.32
N LYS A 29 -23.86 -40.80 -18.36
CA LYS A 29 -24.53 -41.78 -17.50
C LYS A 29 -24.22 -41.54 -16.03
N LYS A 30 -22.98 -41.23 -15.68
CA LYS A 30 -22.58 -40.92 -14.29
C LYS A 30 -23.16 -39.59 -13.81
N PHE A 31 -23.17 -38.58 -14.67
CA PHE A 31 -23.78 -37.30 -14.37
C PHE A 31 -25.28 -37.48 -14.12
N ASP A 32 -26.01 -38.08 -15.05
CA ASP A 32 -27.46 -38.32 -14.92
C ASP A 32 -27.79 -39.21 -13.71
N ALA A 33 -26.99 -40.27 -13.45
CA ALA A 33 -27.16 -41.15 -12.29
C ALA A 33 -27.03 -40.39 -10.96
N PHE A 34 -26.03 -39.51 -10.83
CA PHE A 34 -25.85 -38.69 -9.63
C PHE A 34 -27.09 -37.83 -9.34
N PHE A 35 -27.66 -37.21 -10.37
CA PHE A 35 -28.87 -36.40 -10.22
C PHE A 35 -30.11 -37.26 -9.91
N ASN A 36 -30.22 -38.44 -10.50
CA ASN A 36 -31.30 -39.38 -10.21
C ASN A 36 -31.28 -39.89 -8.76
N GLU A 37 -30.09 -40.13 -8.20
CA GLU A 37 -29.89 -40.51 -6.80
C GLU A 37 -30.16 -39.35 -5.82
N ASN A 38 -30.06 -38.11 -6.32
CA ASN A 38 -30.25 -36.90 -5.54
C ASN A 38 -31.43 -36.09 -6.11
N LYS A 39 -32.64 -36.66 -6.13
CA LYS A 39 -33.85 -36.06 -6.73
C LYS A 39 -34.11 -34.61 -6.30
N PHE A 40 -33.79 -34.26 -5.05
CA PHE A 40 -33.90 -32.86 -4.58
C PHE A 40 -33.03 -31.89 -5.41
N LEU A 41 -31.85 -32.33 -5.88
CA LEU A 41 -31.00 -31.55 -6.79
C LEU A 41 -31.63 -31.36 -8.17
N GLN A 42 -32.37 -32.34 -8.69
CA GLN A 42 -33.09 -32.19 -9.96
C GLN A 42 -34.20 -31.14 -9.87
N GLU A 43 -34.93 -31.10 -8.75
CA GLU A 43 -35.98 -30.09 -8.51
C GLU A 43 -35.39 -28.67 -8.42
N ILE A 44 -34.15 -28.54 -7.96
CA ILE A 44 -33.44 -27.25 -7.80
C ILE A 44 -32.73 -26.82 -9.08
N LEU A 45 -32.08 -27.77 -9.75
CA LEU A 45 -31.20 -27.56 -10.89
C LEU A 45 -31.96 -27.86 -12.18
N ASN A 46 -32.97 -27.05 -12.49
CA ASN A 46 -33.70 -27.14 -13.76
C ASN A 46 -32.97 -26.41 -14.92
N PHE A 47 -31.67 -26.16 -14.77
CA PHE A 47 -30.76 -25.48 -15.71
C PHE A 47 -31.46 -24.47 -16.61
N GLN A 48 -31.95 -23.37 -16.03
CA GLN A 48 -32.70 -22.35 -16.78
C GLN A 48 -31.76 -21.51 -17.68
N THR A 49 -30.45 -21.59 -17.43
CA THR A 49 -29.42 -20.83 -18.14
C THR A 49 -28.17 -21.68 -18.40
N ILE A 50 -27.40 -21.28 -19.42
CA ILE A 50 -26.11 -21.90 -19.76
C ILE A 50 -25.13 -21.78 -18.59
N GLU A 51 -25.19 -20.67 -17.85
CA GLU A 51 -24.39 -20.42 -16.65
C GLU A 51 -24.64 -21.45 -15.56
N GLU A 52 -25.91 -21.75 -15.29
CA GLU A 52 -26.31 -22.75 -14.30
C GLU A 52 -25.81 -24.15 -14.72
N GLU A 53 -26.06 -24.55 -15.97
CA GLU A 53 -25.62 -25.85 -16.47
C GLU A 53 -24.09 -26.01 -16.42
N TYR A 54 -23.36 -24.99 -16.88
CA TYR A 54 -21.90 -24.96 -16.84
C TYR A 54 -21.37 -25.09 -15.42
N VAL A 55 -21.90 -24.29 -14.49
CA VAL A 55 -21.47 -24.31 -13.09
C VAL A 55 -21.72 -25.68 -12.45
N ALA A 56 -22.90 -26.27 -12.65
CA ALA A 56 -23.19 -27.60 -12.12
C ALA A 56 -22.21 -28.67 -12.63
N LYS A 57 -21.89 -28.64 -13.93
CA LYS A 57 -20.94 -29.57 -14.56
C LYS A 57 -19.52 -29.38 -14.03
N VAL A 58 -19.05 -28.14 -13.88
CA VAL A 58 -17.75 -27.84 -13.24
C VAL A 58 -17.71 -28.35 -11.80
N LEU A 59 -18.76 -28.09 -11.02
CA LEU A 59 -18.82 -28.55 -9.63
C LEU A 59 -18.87 -30.08 -9.52
N PHE A 60 -19.52 -30.76 -10.48
CA PHE A 60 -19.52 -32.22 -10.57
C PHE A 60 -18.11 -32.75 -10.83
N ILE A 61 -17.40 -32.18 -11.82
CA ILE A 61 -16.02 -32.56 -12.18
C ILE A 61 -15.06 -32.40 -10.99
N LEU A 62 -15.24 -31.34 -10.20
CA LEU A 62 -14.44 -31.08 -9.00
C LEU A 62 -14.90 -31.86 -7.76
N ASN A 63 -15.93 -32.70 -7.88
CA ASN A 63 -16.55 -33.43 -6.77
C ASN A 63 -17.03 -32.50 -5.63
N GLN A 64 -17.51 -31.30 -5.96
CA GLN A 64 -17.96 -30.29 -5.00
C GLN A 64 -19.48 -30.21 -4.84
N LEU A 65 -20.26 -30.86 -5.71
CA LEU A 65 -21.73 -30.81 -5.64
C LEU A 65 -22.26 -31.33 -4.30
N GLN A 66 -21.84 -32.50 -3.81
CA GLN A 66 -22.32 -32.99 -2.52
C GLN A 66 -21.92 -32.06 -1.36
N ASN A 67 -20.73 -31.48 -1.43
CA ASN A 67 -20.19 -30.56 -0.42
C ASN A 67 -20.97 -29.22 -0.38
N ILE A 68 -21.33 -28.66 -1.53
CA ILE A 68 -22.02 -27.37 -1.61
C ILE A 68 -23.51 -27.46 -1.24
N PHE A 69 -24.13 -28.62 -1.48
CA PHE A 69 -25.60 -28.81 -1.41
C PHE A 69 -26.08 -29.49 -0.11
N LEU A 70 -25.28 -29.49 0.96
CA LEU A 70 -25.60 -30.11 2.24
C LEU A 70 -27.02 -29.79 2.75
N ASN A 71 -27.85 -30.84 2.93
CA ASN A 71 -29.14 -30.87 3.64
C ASN A 71 -30.02 -29.61 3.53
N THR A 72 -30.54 -29.31 2.34
CA THR A 72 -31.45 -28.16 2.18
C THR A 72 -32.70 -28.51 1.36
N HIS A 73 -33.81 -27.81 1.66
CA HIS A 73 -35.12 -27.96 0.98
C HIS A 73 -35.68 -26.63 0.39
N LYS A 74 -34.97 -25.48 0.49
CA LYS A 74 -35.37 -24.18 -0.10
C LYS A 74 -34.16 -23.39 -0.63
N ILE A 75 -33.97 -23.33 -1.96
CA ILE A 75 -32.60 -23.24 -2.51
C ILE A 75 -32.41 -22.39 -3.80
N GLU A 76 -33.39 -22.31 -4.71
CA GLU A 76 -33.14 -21.85 -6.10
C GLU A 76 -32.44 -20.47 -6.20
N ILE A 77 -32.86 -19.48 -5.39
CA ILE A 77 -32.27 -18.13 -5.38
C ILE A 77 -30.78 -18.18 -4.99
N LYS A 78 -30.41 -18.98 -3.99
CA LYS A 78 -29.03 -19.08 -3.51
C LYS A 78 -28.11 -19.74 -4.54
N TYR A 79 -28.64 -20.70 -5.29
CA TYR A 79 -27.89 -21.30 -6.39
C TYR A 79 -27.60 -20.29 -7.52
N LYS A 80 -28.59 -19.46 -7.88
CA LYS A 80 -28.41 -18.38 -8.85
C LYS A 80 -27.34 -17.37 -8.41
N GLU A 81 -27.28 -17.03 -7.13
CA GLU A 81 -26.21 -16.18 -6.57
C GLU A 81 -24.83 -16.84 -6.64
N LEU A 82 -24.74 -18.13 -6.30
CA LEU A 82 -23.51 -18.91 -6.43
C LEU A 82 -23.03 -18.96 -7.88
N CYS A 83 -23.94 -19.18 -8.84
CA CYS A 83 -23.61 -19.18 -10.27
C CYS A 83 -23.06 -17.83 -10.72
N LYS A 84 -23.74 -16.72 -10.38
CA LYS A 84 -23.25 -15.36 -10.69
C LYS A 84 -21.85 -15.10 -10.13
N TYR A 85 -21.57 -15.58 -8.92
CA TYR A 85 -20.24 -15.50 -8.32
C TYR A 85 -19.22 -16.35 -9.08
N LEU A 86 -19.51 -17.62 -9.34
CA LEU A 86 -18.59 -18.55 -9.98
C LEU A 86 -18.30 -18.19 -11.44
N ILE A 87 -19.25 -17.62 -12.17
CA ILE A 87 -19.00 -17.10 -13.52
C ILE A 87 -18.00 -15.94 -13.52
N LYS A 88 -17.99 -15.09 -12.49
CA LYS A 88 -16.93 -14.06 -12.34
C LYS A 88 -15.55 -14.72 -12.16
N ILE A 89 -15.47 -15.78 -11.37
CA ILE A 89 -14.23 -16.56 -11.17
C ILE A 89 -13.80 -17.23 -12.48
N GLU A 90 -14.74 -17.84 -13.20
CA GLU A 90 -14.52 -18.49 -14.50
C GLU A 90 -13.93 -17.51 -15.51
N ASN A 91 -14.53 -16.33 -15.65
CA ASN A 91 -14.09 -15.31 -16.58
C ASN A 91 -12.73 -14.75 -16.18
N PHE A 92 -12.54 -14.43 -14.90
CA PHE A 92 -11.30 -13.86 -14.41
C PHE A 92 -10.12 -14.84 -14.54
N TYR A 93 -10.30 -16.10 -14.15
CA TYR A 93 -9.26 -17.13 -14.25
C TYR A 93 -9.29 -17.89 -15.58
N SER A 94 -9.98 -17.39 -16.60
CA SER A 94 -9.98 -17.99 -17.95
C SER A 94 -8.58 -18.28 -18.51
N PRO A 95 -7.52 -17.46 -18.29
CA PRO A 95 -6.16 -17.82 -18.72
C PRO A 95 -5.59 -19.06 -18.02
N LEU A 96 -6.08 -19.40 -16.82
CA LEU A 96 -5.75 -20.64 -16.13
C LEU A 96 -6.64 -21.82 -16.55
N GLY A 97 -7.70 -21.59 -17.31
CA GLY A 97 -8.76 -22.57 -17.59
C GLY A 97 -9.93 -22.45 -16.61
N GLY A 98 -10.20 -21.23 -16.13
CA GLY A 98 -11.38 -20.92 -15.32
C GLY A 98 -11.33 -21.52 -13.93
N ILE A 99 -12.50 -21.93 -13.42
CA ILE A 99 -12.66 -22.51 -12.09
C ILE A 99 -11.85 -23.81 -11.95
N LEU A 100 -11.89 -24.68 -12.98
CA LEU A 100 -11.12 -25.92 -13.02
C LEU A 100 -9.61 -25.64 -12.99
N GLY A 101 -9.18 -24.64 -13.76
CA GLY A 101 -7.80 -24.17 -13.78
C GLY A 101 -7.30 -23.68 -12.42
N TYR A 102 -8.08 -22.82 -11.77
CA TYR A 102 -7.79 -22.32 -10.43
C TYR A 102 -7.66 -23.46 -9.42
N HIS A 103 -8.63 -24.38 -9.40
CA HIS A 103 -8.63 -25.51 -8.47
C HIS A 103 -7.45 -26.46 -8.72
N ASN A 104 -7.20 -26.83 -9.98
CA ASN A 104 -6.08 -27.71 -10.31
C ASN A 104 -4.73 -27.08 -9.99
N LYS A 105 -4.56 -25.77 -10.23
CA LYS A 105 -3.31 -25.07 -9.87
C LYS A 105 -3.08 -25.09 -8.36
N PHE A 106 -4.12 -24.91 -7.56
CA PHE A 106 -4.05 -25.07 -6.10
C PHE A 106 -3.59 -26.48 -5.70
N LEU A 107 -4.23 -27.52 -6.22
CA LEU A 107 -3.81 -28.90 -5.90
C LEU A 107 -2.39 -29.22 -6.36
N SER A 108 -1.95 -28.67 -7.51
CA SER A 108 -0.59 -28.87 -8.01
C SER A 108 0.46 -28.28 -7.08
N LEU A 109 0.23 -27.06 -6.57
CA LEU A 109 1.13 -26.36 -5.65
C LEU A 109 1.16 -27.01 -4.26
N LEU A 110 0.10 -27.72 -3.85
CA LEU A 110 0.13 -28.54 -2.63
C LEU A 110 1.04 -29.77 -2.77
N LYS A 111 1.13 -30.33 -3.97
CA LYS A 111 1.94 -31.52 -4.28
C LYS A 111 3.39 -31.18 -4.62
N GLU A 112 3.65 -29.92 -4.98
CA GLU A 112 4.97 -29.46 -5.45
C GLU A 112 6.00 -29.54 -4.32
N ARG A 113 6.92 -30.50 -4.43
CA ARG A 113 8.04 -30.72 -3.50
C ARG A 113 9.40 -30.40 -4.10
N VAL A 114 9.44 -30.05 -5.40
CA VAL A 114 10.70 -29.90 -6.13
C VAL A 114 11.12 -28.44 -6.10
N PRO A 115 12.34 -28.12 -5.65
CA PRO A 115 12.88 -26.77 -5.67
C PRO A 115 12.93 -26.24 -7.10
N SER A 116 12.81 -24.92 -7.23
CA SER A 116 12.94 -24.26 -8.51
C SER A 116 14.37 -24.41 -9.07
N LYS A 117 14.53 -24.57 -10.39
CA LYS A 117 15.84 -24.71 -11.06
C LYS A 117 16.57 -23.37 -11.22
N PHE A 118 16.46 -22.48 -10.24
CA PHE A 118 17.08 -21.14 -10.28
C PHE A 118 18.21 -21.04 -9.26
N ASN A 119 19.23 -20.25 -9.61
CA ASN A 119 20.23 -19.81 -8.65
C ASN A 119 19.84 -18.41 -8.14
N PHE A 120 19.98 -18.19 -6.83
CA PHE A 120 19.68 -16.91 -6.19
C PHE A 120 20.95 -16.29 -5.63
N TYR A 121 21.23 -15.04 -6.01
CA TYR A 121 22.41 -14.29 -5.57
C TYR A 121 22.02 -12.95 -4.96
N PRO A 122 22.82 -12.41 -4.02
CA PRO A 122 22.66 -11.04 -3.56
C PRO A 122 22.78 -10.08 -4.74
N PRO A 123 21.86 -9.12 -4.88
CA PRO A 123 21.85 -8.23 -6.02
C PRO A 123 22.83 -7.07 -5.84
N LYS A 124 23.50 -6.66 -6.93
CA LYS A 124 24.11 -5.34 -6.99
C LYS A 124 23.00 -4.28 -7.06
N SER A 125 23.08 -3.28 -6.19
CA SER A 125 22.08 -2.22 -6.07
C SER A 125 22.66 -0.83 -6.31
N PHE A 126 21.80 0.09 -6.73
CA PHE A 126 22.10 1.52 -6.73
C PHE A 126 21.96 2.04 -5.31
N ASP A 127 23.02 2.62 -4.75
CA ASP A 127 22.97 3.25 -3.44
C ASP A 127 22.39 4.67 -3.56
N ILE A 128 21.20 4.89 -3.00
CA ILE A 128 20.54 6.21 -2.96
C ILE A 128 20.59 6.84 -1.57
N LYS A 129 21.38 6.29 -0.63
CA LYS A 129 21.74 6.94 0.64
C LYS A 129 22.53 8.21 0.37
N ILE A 130 23.32 8.22 -0.70
CA ILE A 130 24.07 9.38 -1.17
C ILE A 130 23.12 10.33 -1.90
N TYR A 131 23.14 11.60 -1.49
CA TYR A 131 22.35 12.65 -2.14
C TYR A 131 22.90 12.94 -3.55
N ASP A 132 22.07 12.78 -4.58
CA ASP A 132 22.37 13.12 -5.97
C ASP A 132 21.32 14.09 -6.52
N GLU A 133 21.69 15.37 -6.62
CA GLU A 133 20.78 16.42 -7.12
C GLU A 133 20.40 16.20 -8.59
N SER A 134 21.29 15.63 -9.42
CA SER A 134 21.00 15.36 -10.82
C SER A 134 19.86 14.35 -10.96
N LEU A 135 19.86 13.34 -10.10
CA LEU A 135 18.84 12.29 -10.03
C LEU A 135 17.49 12.85 -9.61
N LEU A 136 17.47 13.70 -8.58
CA LEU A 136 16.26 14.40 -8.13
C LEU A 136 15.71 15.31 -9.23
N ASN A 137 16.58 16.01 -9.95
CA ASN A 137 16.19 16.87 -11.06
C ASN A 137 15.55 16.07 -12.20
N ILE A 138 16.08 14.89 -12.53
CA ILE A 138 15.50 13.96 -13.50
C ILE A 138 14.11 13.49 -13.03
N ALA A 139 13.98 13.10 -11.76
CA ALA A 139 12.71 12.65 -11.21
C ALA A 139 11.64 13.74 -11.29
N VAL A 140 11.93 14.93 -10.78
CA VAL A 140 11.00 16.07 -10.77
C VAL A 140 10.61 16.45 -12.20
N LYS A 141 11.54 16.44 -13.16
CA LYS A 141 11.24 16.75 -14.57
C LYS A 141 10.26 15.77 -15.22
N ASN A 142 10.14 14.54 -14.71
CA ASN A 142 9.32 13.49 -15.31
C ASN A 142 8.12 13.07 -14.42
N LEU A 143 7.77 13.84 -13.38
CA LEU A 143 6.58 13.57 -12.57
C LEU A 143 5.28 13.63 -13.40
N ASP A 144 5.26 14.41 -14.47
CA ASP A 144 4.15 14.49 -15.42
C ASP A 144 3.89 13.19 -16.20
N LYS A 145 4.89 12.30 -16.26
CA LYS A 145 4.79 10.96 -16.88
C LYS A 145 4.47 9.85 -15.88
N LEU A 146 4.33 10.17 -14.61
CA LEU A 146 4.12 9.21 -13.52
C LEU A 146 2.63 9.05 -13.18
N ALA A 147 2.25 7.81 -12.84
CA ALA A 147 1.00 7.48 -12.17
C ALA A 147 1.27 6.80 -10.83
N LEU A 148 0.34 6.89 -9.89
CA LEU A 148 0.38 6.09 -8.66
C LEU A 148 -0.53 4.87 -8.77
N ILE A 149 -0.07 3.72 -8.30
CA ILE A 149 -0.83 2.47 -8.27
C ILE A 149 -0.83 1.95 -6.83
N CYS A 150 -2.02 1.79 -6.24
CA CYS A 150 -2.18 1.49 -4.83
C CYS A 150 -3.08 0.27 -4.58
N PRO A 151 -2.49 -0.88 -4.25
CA PRO A 151 -3.19 -2.00 -3.64
C PRO A 151 -3.68 -1.62 -2.22
N MET A 152 -4.99 -1.48 -2.05
CA MET A 152 -5.67 -1.12 -0.79
C MET A 152 -6.67 -2.19 -0.30
N GLY A 153 -6.62 -3.41 -0.84
CA GLY A 153 -7.56 -4.48 -0.52
C GLY A 153 -7.41 -5.16 0.86
N GLY A 154 -6.53 -4.65 1.73
CA GLY A 154 -6.21 -5.27 3.03
C GLY A 154 -7.20 -4.93 4.15
N ALA A 155 -7.61 -5.95 4.92
CA ALA A 155 -8.39 -5.79 6.15
C ALA A 155 -7.51 -5.27 7.32
N GLY A 156 -8.08 -4.45 8.21
CA GLY A 156 -7.43 -3.94 9.42
C GLY A 156 -7.46 -4.89 10.62
N ASP A 157 -7.63 -6.20 10.39
CA ASP A 157 -7.91 -7.17 11.46
C ASP A 157 -6.79 -7.25 12.49
N ARG A 158 -5.54 -7.31 12.02
CA ARG A 158 -4.36 -7.35 12.89
C ARG A 158 -4.17 -6.06 13.70
N LEU A 159 -4.81 -4.97 13.29
CA LEU A 159 -4.84 -3.68 13.98
C LEU A 159 -6.00 -3.57 14.99
N ASN A 160 -6.83 -4.62 15.14
CA ASN A 160 -8.06 -4.59 15.94
C ASN A 160 -8.90 -3.33 15.67
N LEU A 161 -8.91 -2.87 14.41
CA LEU A 161 -9.56 -1.63 14.03
C LEU A 161 -11.06 -1.89 13.89
N ILE A 162 -11.83 -1.40 14.85
CA ILE A 162 -13.28 -1.64 14.95
C ILE A 162 -14.04 -0.32 14.90
N CYS A 163 -15.16 -0.31 14.18
CA CYS A 163 -16.12 0.78 14.21
C CYS A 163 -16.81 0.81 15.58
N LYS A 164 -16.69 1.92 16.32
CA LYS A 164 -17.28 2.04 17.67
C LYS A 164 -18.79 1.84 17.68
N THR A 165 -19.49 2.28 16.64
CA THR A 165 -20.96 2.22 16.56
C THR A 165 -21.45 0.85 16.16
N THR A 166 -20.85 0.25 15.13
CA THR A 166 -21.35 -1.03 14.58
C THR A 166 -20.64 -2.25 15.15
N GLN A 167 -19.55 -2.07 15.88
CA GLN A 167 -18.64 -3.12 16.35
C GLN A 167 -18.07 -4.01 15.24
N LYS A 168 -18.16 -3.55 13.97
CA LYS A 168 -17.62 -4.26 12.80
C LYS A 168 -16.15 -3.88 12.53
N PRO A 169 -15.32 -4.82 12.03
CA PRO A 169 -13.97 -4.50 11.59
C PRO A 169 -13.94 -3.44 10.49
N LEU A 170 -12.91 -2.60 10.51
CA LEU A 170 -12.64 -1.57 9.49
C LEU A 170 -11.40 -1.93 8.66
N PRO A 171 -11.31 -1.47 7.41
CA PRO A 171 -10.11 -1.63 6.60
C PRO A 171 -8.94 -0.81 7.17
N ALA A 172 -7.71 -1.26 6.91
CA ALA A 172 -6.51 -0.55 7.37
C ALA A 172 -6.46 0.91 6.91
N ALA A 173 -7.07 1.22 5.75
CA ALA A 173 -7.23 2.58 5.22
C ALA A 173 -7.86 3.58 6.20
N LYS A 174 -8.72 3.14 7.13
CA LYS A 174 -9.34 4.01 8.15
C LYS A 174 -8.49 4.20 9.41
N LEU A 175 -7.32 3.55 9.52
CA LEU A 175 -6.41 3.80 10.63
C LEU A 175 -6.00 5.28 10.63
N LYS A 176 -6.25 5.97 11.74
CA LYS A 176 -5.74 7.33 11.96
C LYS A 176 -4.30 7.27 12.47
N PHE A 177 -3.38 7.91 11.77
CA PHE A 177 -1.97 8.08 12.08
C PHE A 177 -1.60 9.56 11.92
N SER A 178 -0.96 10.16 12.93
CA SER A 178 -0.68 11.60 13.02
C SER A 178 -1.91 12.50 12.77
N GLY A 179 -3.11 12.04 13.16
CA GLY A 179 -4.38 12.78 13.00
C GLY A 179 -5.09 12.57 11.66
N LYS A 180 -4.43 11.92 10.69
CA LYS A 180 -4.95 11.67 9.33
C LYS A 180 -5.14 10.18 9.07
N THR A 181 -6.02 9.80 8.16
CA THR A 181 -6.14 8.42 7.67
C THR A 181 -4.90 8.08 6.87
N LEU A 182 -4.58 6.79 6.73
CA LEU A 182 -3.48 6.37 5.86
C LEU A 182 -3.67 6.82 4.40
N VAL A 183 -4.92 6.94 3.95
CA VAL A 183 -5.25 7.49 2.62
C VAL A 183 -4.94 8.99 2.55
N GLU A 184 -5.34 9.77 3.55
CA GLU A 184 -5.02 11.21 3.64
C GLU A 184 -3.49 11.45 3.60
N LEU A 185 -2.71 10.64 4.32
CA LEU A 185 -1.23 10.73 4.32
C LEU A 185 -0.63 10.39 2.95
N LEU A 186 -1.12 9.34 2.30
CA LEU A 186 -0.67 8.99 0.94
C LEU A 186 -0.97 10.13 -0.05
N ILE A 187 -2.13 10.78 0.08
CA ILE A 187 -2.48 11.92 -0.77
C ILE A 187 -1.56 13.11 -0.48
N ASP A 188 -1.27 13.42 0.78
CA ASP A 188 -0.31 14.47 1.14
C ASP A 188 1.07 14.24 0.52
N ASP A 189 1.55 12.98 0.48
CA ASP A 189 2.80 12.63 -0.20
C ASP A 189 2.76 13.02 -1.67
N ILE A 190 1.72 12.62 -2.41
CA ILE A 190 1.58 12.93 -3.83
C ILE A 190 1.44 14.42 -4.07
N ARG A 191 0.65 15.10 -3.23
CA ARG A 191 0.49 16.56 -3.28
C ARG A 191 1.82 17.28 -3.10
N SER A 192 2.72 16.77 -2.26
CA SER A 192 4.04 17.36 -2.10
C SER A 192 4.90 17.28 -3.36
N LEU A 193 4.80 16.18 -4.12
CA LEU A 193 5.51 16.01 -5.39
C LEU A 193 4.94 16.92 -6.47
N GLU A 194 3.62 17.03 -6.57
CA GLU A 194 2.94 17.95 -7.47
C GLU A 194 3.24 19.41 -7.15
N TYR A 195 3.25 19.76 -5.86
CA TYR A 195 3.63 21.10 -5.42
C TYR A 195 5.09 21.39 -5.77
N LEU A 196 6.00 20.43 -5.57
CA LEU A 196 7.40 20.57 -5.98
C LEU A 196 7.53 20.79 -7.50
N PHE A 197 6.78 20.04 -8.30
CA PHE A 197 6.73 20.23 -9.76
C PHE A 197 6.25 21.63 -10.13
N TYR A 198 5.15 22.09 -9.53
CA TYR A 198 4.63 23.43 -9.72
C TYR A 198 5.65 24.50 -9.33
N LYS A 199 6.31 24.36 -8.18
CA LYS A 199 7.33 25.32 -7.73
C LYS A 199 8.51 25.41 -8.70
N LYS A 200 8.87 24.30 -9.35
CA LYS A 200 10.01 24.25 -10.27
C LYS A 200 9.69 24.73 -11.68
N PHE A 201 8.50 24.42 -12.19
CA PHE A 201 8.15 24.63 -13.59
C PHE A 201 7.00 25.62 -13.82
N ASN A 202 6.37 26.11 -12.75
CA ASN A 202 5.16 26.92 -12.80
C ASN A 202 4.05 26.29 -13.66
N LYS A 203 3.95 24.96 -13.58
CA LYS A 203 2.97 24.15 -14.30
C LYS A 203 2.22 23.27 -13.31
N GLU A 204 0.91 23.23 -13.45
CA GLU A 204 0.08 22.33 -12.65
C GLU A 204 0.32 20.87 -13.07
N LEU A 205 0.23 19.99 -12.08
CA LEU A 205 0.32 18.57 -12.27
C LEU A 205 -0.67 17.87 -11.35
N ILE A 206 -1.48 16.99 -11.92
CA ILE A 206 -2.24 15.98 -11.21
C ILE A 206 -1.69 14.61 -11.62
N ILE A 207 -1.09 13.90 -10.67
CA ILE A 207 -0.66 12.52 -10.80
C ILE A 207 -1.91 11.63 -10.64
N PRO A 208 -2.35 10.90 -11.68
CA PRO A 208 -3.52 10.03 -11.58
C PRO A 208 -3.22 8.83 -10.68
N ILE A 209 -4.25 8.34 -10.00
CA ILE A 209 -4.13 7.29 -8.99
C ILE A 209 -5.06 6.12 -9.30
N ILE A 210 -4.47 4.94 -9.50
CA ILE A 210 -5.19 3.67 -9.60
C ILE A 210 -5.29 3.05 -8.21
N ILE A 211 -6.50 2.72 -7.77
CA ILE A 211 -6.77 2.19 -6.43
C ILE A 211 -7.41 0.81 -6.56
N MET A 212 -6.71 -0.23 -6.13
CA MET A 212 -7.28 -1.57 -6.05
C MET A 212 -7.87 -1.84 -4.67
N THR A 213 -9.17 -2.08 -4.59
CA THR A 213 -9.92 -2.35 -3.34
C THR A 213 -10.45 -3.78 -3.31
N SER A 214 -11.18 -4.16 -2.27
CA SER A 214 -11.96 -5.42 -2.20
C SER A 214 -13.38 -5.18 -1.67
N ASP A 215 -14.27 -6.16 -1.87
CA ASP A 215 -15.59 -6.16 -1.21
C ASP A 215 -15.51 -6.80 0.20
N GLU A 216 -14.39 -7.46 0.55
CA GLU A 216 -14.20 -8.04 1.88
C GLU A 216 -14.33 -6.94 2.94
N LYS A 217 -15.24 -7.14 3.90
CA LYS A 217 -15.48 -6.23 5.04
C LYS A 217 -15.81 -4.79 4.61
N ASN A 218 -16.56 -4.63 3.51
CA ASN A 218 -16.95 -3.33 2.96
C ASN A 218 -15.74 -2.41 2.68
N ASN A 219 -14.59 -2.99 2.33
CA ASN A 219 -13.34 -2.25 2.12
C ASN A 219 -13.51 -1.14 1.06
N PHE A 220 -14.08 -1.44 -0.11
CA PHE A 220 -14.36 -0.44 -1.15
C PHE A 220 -15.22 0.72 -0.63
N GLU A 221 -16.37 0.44 -0.01
CA GLU A 221 -17.29 1.50 0.46
C GLU A 221 -16.62 2.40 1.50
N HIS A 222 -15.86 1.82 2.42
CA HIS A 222 -15.12 2.59 3.43
C HIS A 222 -14.02 3.46 2.83
N ILE A 223 -13.29 2.96 1.81
CA ILE A 223 -12.26 3.75 1.13
C ILE A 223 -12.93 4.85 0.32
N TYR A 224 -13.92 4.52 -0.50
CA TYR A 224 -14.63 5.47 -1.36
C TYR A 224 -15.33 6.57 -0.54
N SER A 225 -15.82 6.27 0.68
CA SER A 225 -16.36 7.28 1.59
C SER A 225 -15.32 8.32 1.98
N ILE A 226 -14.06 7.93 2.26
CA ILE A 226 -12.99 8.88 2.58
C ILE A 226 -12.77 9.86 1.42
N PHE A 227 -12.77 9.36 0.18
CA PHE A 227 -12.63 10.22 -1.01
C PHE A 227 -13.82 11.17 -1.16
N LYS A 228 -15.06 10.67 -1.04
CA LYS A 228 -16.26 11.51 -1.13
C LYS A 228 -16.33 12.59 -0.04
N GLU A 229 -16.07 12.20 1.22
CA GLU A 229 -16.08 13.10 2.38
C GLU A 229 -15.03 14.21 2.26
N ASN A 230 -13.91 13.94 1.58
CA ASN A 230 -12.86 14.92 1.31
C ASN A 230 -12.97 15.58 -0.08
N ASN A 231 -14.13 15.51 -0.76
CA ASN A 231 -14.33 16.06 -2.11
C ASN A 231 -13.25 15.63 -3.12
N PHE A 232 -12.91 14.34 -3.13
CA PHE A 232 -11.82 13.75 -3.91
C PHE A 232 -10.48 14.49 -3.71
N PHE A 233 -10.26 14.97 -2.49
CA PHE A 233 -9.11 15.77 -2.09
C PHE A 233 -8.90 17.01 -2.97
N GLU A 234 -9.96 17.57 -3.55
CA GLU A 234 -9.90 18.70 -4.49
C GLU A 234 -9.09 18.42 -5.77
N ARG A 235 -8.90 17.14 -6.14
CA ARG A 235 -8.13 16.70 -7.32
C ARG A 235 -9.00 16.36 -8.54
N GLY A 236 -10.32 16.39 -8.37
CA GLY A 236 -11.28 15.86 -9.33
C GLY A 236 -11.43 14.35 -9.24
N LYS A 237 -12.65 13.83 -9.40
CA LYS A 237 -12.97 12.40 -9.32
C LYS A 237 -12.30 11.61 -10.44
N GLU A 238 -12.17 12.23 -11.60
CA GLU A 238 -11.55 11.70 -12.82
C GLU A 238 -10.05 11.44 -12.70
N SER A 239 -9.39 12.01 -11.68
CA SER A 239 -7.99 11.70 -11.36
C SER A 239 -7.79 10.33 -10.69
N PHE A 240 -8.88 9.64 -10.34
CA PHE A 240 -8.90 8.36 -9.66
C PHE A 240 -9.59 7.28 -10.48
N LEU A 241 -8.99 6.09 -10.54
CA LEU A 241 -9.64 4.88 -11.06
C LEU A 241 -9.69 3.81 -9.97
N PHE A 242 -10.89 3.43 -9.56
CA PHE A 242 -11.10 2.38 -8.57
C PHE A 242 -11.34 1.04 -9.27
N ILE A 243 -10.60 0.01 -8.83
CA ILE A 243 -10.71 -1.35 -9.37
C ILE A 243 -10.93 -2.31 -8.20
N LYS A 244 -11.91 -3.20 -8.32
CA LYS A 244 -12.21 -4.18 -7.25
C LYS A 244 -11.58 -5.52 -7.56
N GLN A 245 -10.78 -6.05 -6.63
CA GLN A 245 -10.31 -7.43 -6.71
C GLN A 245 -11.40 -8.41 -6.31
N LEU A 246 -11.37 -9.60 -6.91
CA LEU A 246 -12.30 -10.69 -6.59
C LEU A 246 -11.91 -11.39 -5.28
N SER A 247 -12.93 -11.87 -4.57
CA SER A 247 -12.75 -12.89 -3.53
C SER A 247 -12.83 -14.27 -4.19
N VAL A 248 -11.92 -15.18 -3.83
CA VAL A 248 -11.79 -16.51 -4.43
C VAL A 248 -12.12 -17.60 -3.41
N PRO A 249 -12.57 -18.80 -3.85
CA PRO A 249 -12.91 -19.89 -2.95
C PRO A 249 -11.70 -20.36 -2.13
N LEU A 250 -11.94 -20.67 -0.86
CA LEU A 250 -11.00 -21.36 0.00
C LEU A 250 -11.08 -22.88 -0.22
N ILE A 251 -9.93 -23.53 -0.33
CA ILE A 251 -9.79 -24.97 -0.58
C ILE A 251 -8.99 -25.60 0.56
N THR A 252 -9.43 -26.74 1.07
CA THR A 252 -8.74 -27.55 2.08
C THR A 252 -7.59 -28.36 1.45
N PRO A 253 -6.63 -28.88 2.24
CA PRO A 253 -5.60 -29.79 1.75
C PRO A 253 -6.14 -31.00 0.98
N ASP A 254 -7.33 -31.48 1.33
CA ASP A 254 -8.00 -32.61 0.68
C ASP A 254 -8.68 -32.24 -0.65
N GLY A 255 -8.68 -30.95 -1.01
CA GLY A 255 -9.31 -30.45 -2.23
C GLY A 255 -10.79 -30.11 -2.09
N ASN A 256 -11.35 -30.10 -0.88
CA ASN A 256 -12.73 -29.67 -0.66
C ASN A 256 -12.81 -28.14 -0.59
N TRP A 257 -13.85 -27.55 -1.17
CA TRP A 257 -14.14 -26.15 -0.96
C TRP A 257 -14.69 -25.95 0.45
N ALA A 258 -14.20 -24.93 1.15
CA ALA A 258 -14.74 -24.58 2.46
C ALA A 258 -16.12 -23.92 2.29
N ILE A 259 -17.12 -24.45 2.99
CA ILE A 259 -18.51 -23.99 2.91
C ILE A 259 -18.88 -23.34 4.25
N THR A 260 -19.47 -22.14 4.20
CA THR A 260 -19.94 -21.43 5.41
C THR A 260 -21.42 -21.70 5.68
N GLU A 261 -22.21 -21.77 4.62
CA GLU A 261 -23.63 -22.10 4.59
C GLU A 261 -23.91 -22.79 3.25
N PRO A 262 -25.01 -23.56 3.10
CA PRO A 262 -25.39 -24.10 1.80
C PRO A 262 -25.37 -23.02 0.71
N PHE A 263 -24.77 -23.34 -0.45
CA PHE A 263 -24.53 -22.42 -1.58
C PHE A 263 -23.56 -21.26 -1.33
N LYS A 264 -22.96 -21.16 -0.14
CA LYS A 264 -22.10 -20.05 0.25
C LYS A 264 -20.69 -20.54 0.60
N VAL A 265 -19.84 -20.47 -0.42
CA VAL A 265 -18.41 -20.80 -0.27
C VAL A 265 -17.71 -19.77 0.60
N ALA A 266 -16.80 -20.23 1.46
CA ALA A 266 -15.89 -19.37 2.18
C ALA A 266 -14.91 -18.76 1.18
N THR A 267 -14.74 -17.44 1.22
CA THR A 267 -13.89 -16.72 0.26
C THR A 267 -12.90 -15.79 0.94
N LYS A 268 -11.82 -15.50 0.22
CA LYS A 268 -10.82 -14.51 0.58
C LYS A 268 -10.30 -13.81 -0.66
N PRO A 269 -9.78 -12.58 -0.57
CA PRO A 269 -9.24 -11.89 -1.74
C PRO A 269 -8.07 -12.63 -2.39
N SER A 270 -7.94 -12.49 -3.71
CA SER A 270 -7.00 -13.21 -4.59
C SER A 270 -5.51 -12.84 -4.44
N GLY A 271 -5.14 -12.04 -3.43
CA GLY A 271 -3.80 -11.48 -3.27
C GLY A 271 -3.59 -10.24 -4.16
N HIS A 272 -2.52 -9.47 -3.92
CA HIS A 272 -2.33 -8.18 -4.60
C HIS A 272 -1.69 -8.29 -5.98
N GLY A 273 -1.12 -9.44 -6.36
CA GLY A 273 -0.50 -9.64 -7.67
C GLY A 273 -1.47 -9.63 -8.84
N VAL A 274 -2.76 -9.82 -8.57
CA VAL A 274 -3.79 -9.74 -9.61
C VAL A 274 -4.03 -8.32 -10.11
N ILE A 275 -3.45 -7.29 -9.47
CA ILE A 275 -3.61 -5.89 -9.84
C ILE A 275 -3.30 -5.64 -11.32
N TRP A 276 -2.30 -6.33 -11.86
CA TRP A 276 -1.88 -6.13 -13.24
C TRP A 276 -2.95 -6.61 -14.23
N LYS A 277 -3.49 -7.80 -14.03
CA LYS A 277 -4.61 -8.29 -14.84
C LYS A 277 -5.84 -7.41 -14.67
N LEU A 278 -6.16 -7.02 -13.43
CA LEU A 278 -7.28 -6.13 -13.14
C LEU A 278 -7.15 -4.78 -13.87
N MET A 279 -5.93 -4.25 -14.00
CA MET A 279 -5.67 -3.05 -14.78
C MET A 279 -5.91 -3.24 -16.29
N ILE A 280 -5.65 -4.43 -16.85
CA ILE A 280 -6.05 -4.74 -18.23
C ILE A 280 -7.57 -4.82 -18.34
N ASP A 281 -8.21 -5.61 -17.47
CA ASP A 281 -9.66 -5.88 -17.52
C ASP A 281 -10.54 -4.63 -17.30
N ASN A 282 -9.96 -3.56 -16.75
CA ASN A 282 -10.65 -2.30 -16.44
C ASN A 282 -10.09 -1.10 -17.23
N ASP A 283 -9.41 -1.36 -18.35
CA ASP A 283 -8.85 -0.35 -19.26
C ASP A 283 -7.94 0.70 -18.56
N ALA A 284 -7.32 0.32 -17.43
CA ALA A 284 -6.53 1.23 -16.62
C ALA A 284 -5.25 1.67 -17.34
N PHE A 285 -4.64 0.76 -18.10
CA PHE A 285 -3.47 1.10 -18.94
C PHE A 285 -3.83 2.11 -20.02
N ASP A 286 -5.00 1.96 -20.67
CA ASP A 286 -5.47 2.91 -21.68
C ASP A 286 -5.86 4.26 -21.09
N PHE A 287 -6.49 4.25 -19.91
CA PHE A 287 -6.73 5.46 -19.13
C PHE A 287 -5.42 6.21 -18.85
N LEU A 288 -4.39 5.53 -18.34
CA LEU A 288 -3.09 6.14 -18.06
C LEU A 288 -2.36 6.60 -19.33
N LYS A 289 -2.46 5.84 -20.42
CA LYS A 289 -1.89 6.20 -21.73
C LYS A 289 -2.53 7.46 -22.31
N LYS A 290 -3.86 7.61 -22.22
CA LYS A 290 -4.59 8.82 -22.63
C LYS A 290 -4.13 10.07 -21.86
N LEU A 291 -3.69 9.89 -20.60
CA LEU A 291 -3.12 10.95 -19.77
C LEU A 291 -1.61 11.15 -19.98
N GLY A 292 -0.99 10.49 -20.97
CA GLY A 292 0.43 10.60 -21.28
C GLY A 292 1.36 9.96 -20.26
N LYS A 293 0.86 9.07 -19.40
CA LYS A 293 1.68 8.41 -18.36
C LYS A 293 2.43 7.23 -18.96
N THR A 294 3.72 7.14 -18.65
CA THR A 294 4.61 6.09 -19.17
C THR A 294 5.18 5.22 -18.06
N LYS A 295 5.25 5.73 -16.83
CA LYS A 295 5.79 5.01 -15.67
C LYS A 295 4.79 5.03 -14.51
N GLY A 296 4.87 4.05 -13.62
CA GLY A 296 4.06 3.95 -12.42
C GLY A 296 4.91 3.82 -11.16
N LEU A 297 4.45 4.41 -10.06
CA LEU A 297 4.93 4.13 -8.72
C LEU A 297 3.88 3.25 -8.02
N VAL A 298 4.29 2.08 -7.53
CA VAL A 298 3.40 1.18 -6.77
C VAL A 298 3.72 1.29 -5.30
N ARG A 299 2.71 1.57 -4.45
CA ARG A 299 2.90 1.70 -2.99
C ARG A 299 1.73 1.12 -2.20
N GLN A 300 2.05 0.50 -1.07
CA GLN A 300 1.07 0.12 -0.05
C GLN A 300 0.82 1.29 0.93
N ILE A 301 -0.41 1.42 1.40
CA ILE A 301 -0.84 2.51 2.31
C ILE A 301 -0.33 2.35 3.75
N ASN A 302 0.12 1.15 4.14
CA ASN A 302 0.51 0.81 5.51
C ASN A 302 1.93 1.25 5.88
N ASN A 303 2.63 1.98 5.01
CA ASN A 303 3.96 2.54 5.24
C ASN A 303 3.92 4.07 5.22
N PRO A 304 3.54 4.74 6.33
CA PRO A 304 3.41 6.19 6.41
C PRO A 304 4.70 6.96 6.15
N ILE A 305 5.87 6.32 6.24
CA ILE A 305 7.18 6.98 6.12
C ILE A 305 7.81 6.83 4.73
N ALA A 306 7.13 6.21 3.76
CA ALA A 306 7.75 5.87 2.48
C ALA A 306 8.17 7.08 1.62
N ASN A 307 7.67 8.29 1.88
CA ASN A 307 8.07 9.54 1.21
C ASN A 307 9.02 10.39 2.08
N THR A 308 9.86 9.75 2.90
CA THR A 308 10.83 10.48 3.71
C THR A 308 12.00 10.97 2.85
N ASP A 309 12.20 12.29 2.84
CA ASP A 309 13.33 12.97 2.22
C ASP A 309 13.48 12.65 0.71
N ASN A 310 14.70 12.44 0.23
CA ASN A 310 15.02 12.19 -1.18
C ASN A 310 14.61 10.80 -1.68
N THR A 311 14.13 9.89 -0.82
CA THR A 311 13.99 8.45 -1.11
C THR A 311 13.18 8.15 -2.37
N LEU A 312 11.93 8.63 -2.46
CA LEU A 312 11.06 8.35 -3.62
C LEU A 312 11.57 9.04 -4.89
N LEU A 313 12.04 10.29 -4.77
CA LEU A 313 12.54 11.04 -5.91
C LEU A 313 13.81 10.40 -6.48
N SER A 314 14.77 10.00 -5.66
CA SER A 314 15.96 9.27 -6.11
C SER A 314 15.58 7.95 -6.78
N PHE A 315 14.65 7.19 -6.18
CA PHE A 315 14.17 5.92 -6.74
C PHE A 315 13.52 6.08 -8.12
N ILE A 316 12.63 7.07 -8.27
CA ILE A 316 11.97 7.43 -9.54
C ILE A 316 13.02 7.93 -10.54
N GLY A 317 13.95 8.78 -10.09
CA GLY A 317 15.02 9.34 -10.91
C GLY A 317 15.87 8.27 -11.54
N LEU A 318 16.22 7.20 -10.80
CA LEU A 318 16.98 6.06 -11.35
C LEU A 318 16.22 5.36 -12.47
N GLY A 319 14.91 5.13 -12.25
CA GLY A 319 14.05 4.50 -13.22
C GLY A 319 14.00 5.26 -14.55
N PHE A 320 13.94 6.60 -14.49
CA PHE A 320 14.00 7.44 -15.69
C PHE A 320 15.40 7.57 -16.29
N LYS A 321 16.44 7.79 -15.47
CA LYS A 321 17.83 8.00 -15.90
C LYS A 321 18.36 6.82 -16.73
N HIS A 322 17.99 5.61 -16.33
CA HIS A 322 18.49 4.37 -16.94
C HIS A 322 17.44 3.61 -17.77
N ASP A 323 16.31 4.25 -18.08
CA ASP A 323 15.14 3.63 -18.75
C ASP A 323 14.78 2.23 -18.22
N LYS A 324 14.72 2.11 -16.90
CA LYS A 324 14.38 0.83 -16.25
C LYS A 324 12.92 0.47 -16.50
N LYS A 325 12.66 -0.84 -16.50
CA LYS A 325 11.32 -1.41 -16.71
C LYS A 325 10.64 -1.82 -15.42
N PHE A 326 11.43 -2.20 -14.42
CA PHE A 326 10.90 -2.56 -13.10
C PHE A 326 11.94 -2.28 -12.00
N GLY A 327 11.51 -1.68 -10.89
CA GLY A 327 12.39 -1.31 -9.79
C GLY A 327 11.86 -1.77 -8.45
N PHE A 328 12.77 -2.15 -7.55
CA PHE A 328 12.48 -2.39 -6.14
C PHE A 328 13.19 -1.36 -5.27
N LEU A 329 12.44 -0.58 -4.51
CA LEU A 329 13.01 0.18 -3.41
C LEU A 329 13.24 -0.77 -2.23
N SER A 330 14.47 -0.82 -1.74
CA SER A 330 14.92 -1.81 -0.78
C SER A 330 15.72 -1.16 0.34
N CYS A 331 15.90 -1.90 1.43
CA CYS A 331 16.75 -1.49 2.54
C CYS A 331 17.50 -2.69 3.12
N GLU A 332 18.41 -2.44 4.05
CA GLU A 332 19.06 -3.50 4.81
C GLU A 332 18.03 -4.35 5.57
N ARG A 333 18.28 -5.66 5.58
CA ARG A 333 17.43 -6.63 6.26
C ARG A 333 17.60 -6.52 7.77
N ASP A 334 16.47 -6.57 8.48
CA ASP A 334 16.42 -6.73 9.93
C ASP A 334 15.58 -7.97 10.25
N THR A 335 16.19 -8.96 10.89
CA THR A 335 15.59 -10.28 11.17
C THR A 335 14.37 -10.22 12.10
N LYS A 336 14.16 -9.08 12.76
CA LYS A 336 12.98 -8.83 13.59
C LYS A 336 11.71 -8.60 12.76
N TYR A 337 11.85 -8.36 11.45
CA TYR A 337 10.74 -8.16 10.53
C TYR A 337 10.50 -9.39 9.65
N LYS A 338 9.23 -9.66 9.34
CA LYS A 338 8.81 -10.75 8.44
C LYS A 338 8.59 -10.18 7.04
N GLU A 339 9.66 -10.15 6.26
CA GLU A 339 9.73 -9.49 4.96
C GLU A 339 10.37 -10.39 3.91
N GLY A 340 9.91 -10.28 2.66
CA GLY A 340 10.57 -10.91 1.53
C GLY A 340 11.93 -10.28 1.22
N LEU A 341 12.74 -11.00 0.44
CA LEU A 341 14.06 -10.57 0.01
C LEU A 341 14.10 -10.31 -1.48
N ASN A 342 14.78 -9.24 -1.87
CA ASN A 342 15.06 -8.99 -3.29
C ASN A 342 16.36 -9.69 -3.66
N ILE A 343 16.32 -10.42 -4.79
CA ILE A 343 17.38 -11.32 -5.22
C ILE A 343 17.71 -11.08 -6.70
N LEU A 344 18.93 -11.43 -7.10
CA LEU A 344 19.25 -11.72 -8.50
C LEU A 344 18.87 -13.17 -8.78
N LYS A 345 17.94 -13.37 -9.72
CA LYS A 345 17.54 -14.69 -10.20
C LYS A 345 18.36 -15.01 -11.46
N GLU A 346 19.09 -16.12 -11.44
CA GLU A 346 19.81 -16.66 -12.59
C GLU A 346 19.18 -17.99 -13.00
N LYS A 347 18.93 -18.14 -14.30
CA LYS A 347 18.61 -19.44 -14.91
C LYS A 347 19.55 -19.70 -16.08
N LYS A 348 20.29 -20.81 -16.04
CA LYS A 348 21.09 -21.27 -17.19
C LYS A 348 20.28 -22.27 -18.00
N ASP A 349 19.86 -21.86 -19.19
CA ASP A 349 19.33 -22.75 -20.22
C ASP A 349 20.40 -22.87 -21.34
N LYS A 350 20.06 -22.53 -22.59
CA LYS A 350 21.05 -22.34 -23.67
C LYS A 350 21.91 -21.07 -23.47
N VAL A 351 21.28 -20.05 -22.88
CA VAL A 351 21.86 -18.76 -22.49
C VAL A 351 21.59 -18.53 -21.00
N PHE A 352 22.28 -17.57 -20.40
CA PHE A 352 21.98 -17.11 -19.04
C PHE A 352 20.84 -16.11 -19.08
N ASN A 353 19.82 -16.35 -18.26
CA ASN A 353 18.69 -15.45 -18.08
C ASN A 353 18.76 -14.83 -16.70
N TYR A 354 18.66 -13.50 -16.66
CA TYR A 354 18.75 -12.72 -15.43
C TYR A 354 17.54 -11.80 -15.27
N ASN A 355 17.11 -11.66 -14.02
CA ASN A 355 16.20 -10.61 -13.57
C ASN A 355 16.35 -10.43 -12.06
N PHE A 356 16.01 -9.24 -11.56
CA PHE A 356 15.75 -9.08 -10.14
C PHE A 356 14.33 -9.52 -9.81
N SER A 357 14.19 -10.27 -8.73
CA SER A 357 12.91 -10.79 -8.25
C SER A 357 12.81 -10.65 -6.73
N ASN A 358 11.66 -11.04 -6.21
CA ASN A 358 11.41 -11.13 -4.80
C ASN A 358 11.03 -12.55 -4.39
N VAL A 359 11.59 -13.01 -3.28
CA VAL A 359 11.13 -14.23 -2.61
C VAL A 359 10.49 -13.83 -1.29
N GLU A 360 9.27 -14.31 -1.06
CA GLU A 360 8.55 -14.08 0.19
C GLU A 360 9.16 -14.87 1.34
N TYR A 361 9.08 -14.33 2.56
CA TYR A 361 9.70 -14.96 3.74
C TYR A 361 9.17 -16.36 4.05
N THR A 362 7.94 -16.67 3.64
CA THR A 362 7.33 -18.00 3.81
C THR A 362 7.90 -19.03 2.84
N GLU A 363 8.62 -18.61 1.81
CA GLU A 363 9.14 -19.48 0.75
C GLU A 363 10.67 -19.69 0.85
N PHE A 364 11.37 -19.08 1.81
CA PHE A 364 12.83 -19.21 1.94
C PHE A 364 13.32 -20.65 2.09
N GLU A 365 12.63 -21.46 2.90
CA GLU A 365 12.99 -22.87 3.11
C GLU A 365 12.81 -23.68 1.82
N LYS A 366 11.65 -23.51 1.15
CA LYS A 366 11.34 -24.20 -0.11
C LYS A 366 12.30 -23.83 -1.23
N GLN A 367 12.82 -22.60 -1.22
CA GLN A 367 13.77 -22.09 -2.21
C GLN A 367 15.24 -22.27 -1.78
N HIS A 368 15.51 -22.95 -0.66
CA HIS A 368 16.85 -23.16 -0.11
C HIS A 368 17.67 -21.88 0.15
N ILE A 369 17.00 -20.74 0.27
CA ILE A 369 17.64 -19.46 0.61
C ILE A 369 18.04 -19.45 2.09
N SER A 370 17.29 -20.17 2.93
CA SER A 370 17.46 -20.21 4.39
C SER A 370 18.89 -20.51 4.84
N ASN A 371 19.58 -21.39 4.11
CA ASN A 371 20.92 -21.86 4.49
C ASN A 371 22.02 -20.79 4.35
N ASN A 372 21.75 -19.73 3.58
CA ASN A 372 22.72 -18.67 3.30
C ASN A 372 22.28 -17.29 3.86
N LEU A 373 21.16 -17.24 4.59
CA LEU A 373 20.56 -15.99 5.08
C LEU A 373 21.49 -15.18 6.00
N ASP A 374 22.39 -15.84 6.72
CA ASP A 374 23.31 -15.18 7.66
C ASP A 374 24.63 -14.76 7.00
N ASN A 375 25.00 -15.40 5.88
CA ASN A 375 26.27 -15.16 5.18
C ASN A 375 26.13 -14.21 3.99
N LEU A 376 24.91 -14.03 3.45
CA LEU A 376 24.65 -13.26 2.24
C LEU A 376 23.75 -12.05 2.51
N ASN A 377 24.20 -10.88 2.03
CA ASN A 377 23.51 -9.61 2.26
C ASN A 377 22.37 -9.38 1.26
N PHE A 378 21.26 -10.10 1.45
CA PHE A 378 20.05 -9.89 0.67
C PHE A 378 19.25 -8.68 1.20
N PRO A 379 18.92 -7.69 0.35
CA PRO A 379 18.15 -6.54 0.77
C PRO A 379 16.66 -6.90 0.96
N ALA A 380 16.03 -6.26 1.95
CA ALA A 380 14.62 -6.44 2.25
C ALA A 380 13.72 -5.72 1.24
N ASN A 381 12.66 -6.40 0.82
CA ASN A 381 11.64 -5.83 -0.05
C ASN A 381 10.69 -4.94 0.75
N THR A 382 10.48 -3.71 0.28
CA THR A 382 9.58 -2.76 0.91
C THR A 382 8.21 -2.66 0.24
N ASN A 383 8.00 -3.40 -0.86
CA ASN A 383 6.79 -3.33 -1.71
C ASN A 383 6.50 -1.91 -2.23
N THR A 384 7.55 -1.08 -2.34
CA THR A 384 7.54 0.15 -3.13
C THR A 384 8.24 -0.11 -4.45
N LEU A 385 7.51 -0.02 -5.55
CA LEU A 385 7.97 -0.47 -6.87
C LEU A 385 7.91 0.66 -7.89
N PHE A 386 8.83 0.64 -8.84
CA PHE A 386 8.80 1.46 -10.04
C PHE A 386 8.46 0.57 -11.24
N VAL A 387 7.59 1.01 -12.13
CA VAL A 387 7.18 0.21 -13.29
C VAL A 387 7.13 1.02 -14.57
N ASP A 388 7.55 0.42 -15.68
CA ASP A 388 7.21 0.88 -17.02
C ASP A 388 5.84 0.34 -17.43
N LEU A 389 4.89 1.23 -17.73
CA LEU A 389 3.51 0.83 -17.95
C LEU A 389 3.35 -0.01 -19.22
N SER A 390 4.16 0.24 -20.25
CA SER A 390 4.12 -0.52 -21.50
C SER A 390 4.70 -1.92 -21.30
N GLU A 391 5.82 -2.04 -20.59
CA GLU A 391 6.43 -3.33 -20.29
C GLU A 391 5.50 -4.17 -19.40
N ILE A 392 4.89 -3.56 -18.38
CA ILE A 392 3.95 -4.27 -17.50
C ILE A 392 2.72 -4.73 -18.30
N TYR A 393 2.14 -3.88 -19.15
CA TYR A 393 1.00 -4.28 -19.99
C TYR A 393 1.35 -5.50 -20.84
N LYS A 394 2.48 -5.45 -21.58
CA LYS A 394 2.97 -6.55 -22.41
C LYS A 394 3.21 -7.83 -21.60
N THR A 395 3.90 -7.68 -20.47
CA THR A 395 4.26 -8.80 -19.60
C THR A 395 3.02 -9.47 -19.02
N THR A 396 2.05 -8.67 -18.60
CA THR A 396 0.78 -9.13 -18.02
C THR A 396 -0.09 -9.80 -19.07
N TYR A 397 -0.11 -9.29 -20.31
CA TYR A 397 -0.87 -9.93 -21.39
C TYR A 397 -0.42 -11.38 -21.63
N LEU A 398 0.89 -11.64 -21.54
CA LEU A 398 1.47 -12.98 -21.68
C LEU A 398 1.37 -13.80 -20.38
N ASN A 399 1.54 -13.14 -19.23
CA ASN A 399 1.57 -13.77 -17.91
C ASN A 399 0.62 -13.01 -16.95
N PRO A 400 -0.71 -13.21 -17.05
CA PRO A 400 -1.69 -12.40 -16.33
C PRO A 400 -1.64 -12.57 -14.81
N PHE A 401 -1.03 -13.65 -14.35
CA PHE A 401 -0.87 -13.97 -12.95
C PHE A 401 0.61 -14.20 -12.66
N PRO A 402 1.30 -13.23 -12.04
CA PRO A 402 2.63 -13.47 -11.47
C PRO A 402 2.60 -14.67 -10.52
N GLU A 403 3.69 -15.43 -10.44
CA GLU A 403 3.80 -16.72 -9.72
C GLU A 403 2.83 -16.87 -8.52
N PHE A 404 2.10 -17.99 -8.49
CA PHE A 404 1.18 -18.30 -7.40
C PHE A 404 1.88 -19.00 -6.25
N ILE A 405 1.55 -18.59 -5.03
CA ILE A 405 1.82 -19.33 -3.80
C ILE A 405 0.51 -19.79 -3.14
N ILE A 406 0.62 -20.70 -2.18
CA ILE A 406 -0.51 -21.12 -1.35
C ILE A 406 -0.38 -20.58 0.07
N ASN A 407 -1.47 -20.04 0.59
CA ASN A 407 -1.58 -19.59 1.97
C ASN A 407 -2.61 -20.42 2.77
N LEU A 408 -2.18 -21.52 3.40
CA LEU A 408 -2.99 -22.41 4.25
C LEU A 408 -3.09 -21.90 5.72
N LYS A 409 -3.62 -20.69 5.93
CA LYS A 409 -3.71 -20.09 7.28
C LYS A 409 -5.12 -19.94 7.84
N THR A 410 -6.14 -20.10 7.01
CA THR A 410 -7.53 -19.83 7.41
C THR A 410 -8.13 -21.05 8.09
N ASP A 411 -8.68 -20.87 9.28
CA ASP A 411 -9.45 -21.90 9.94
C ASP A 411 -10.86 -21.97 9.34
N VAL A 412 -11.28 -23.16 8.95
CA VAL A 412 -12.64 -23.45 8.50
C VAL A 412 -13.16 -24.69 9.23
N TYR A 413 -14.48 -24.86 9.24
CA TYR A 413 -15.12 -26.02 9.85
C TYR A 413 -15.61 -26.94 8.73
N GLU A 414 -15.23 -28.21 8.81
CA GLU A 414 -15.77 -29.27 7.98
C GLU A 414 -16.71 -30.11 8.84
N TYR A 415 -17.86 -30.49 8.30
CA TYR A 415 -18.85 -31.29 9.02
C TYR A 415 -18.80 -32.71 8.47
N SER A 416 -18.53 -33.69 9.35
CA SER A 416 -18.63 -35.09 8.96
C SER A 416 -20.09 -35.46 8.66
N LYS A 417 -20.30 -36.62 8.01
CA LYS A 417 -21.65 -37.20 7.80
C LYS A 417 -22.44 -37.33 9.12
N ASP A 418 -21.75 -37.48 10.25
CA ASP A 418 -22.33 -37.56 11.60
C ASP A 418 -22.50 -36.18 12.29
N LYS A 419 -22.41 -35.08 11.54
CA LYS A 419 -22.52 -33.68 12.01
C LYS A 419 -21.48 -33.26 13.06
N LYS A 420 -20.36 -33.98 13.20
CA LYS A 420 -19.24 -33.51 14.02
C LYS A 420 -18.44 -32.47 13.23
N ALA A 421 -18.27 -31.29 13.83
CA ALA A 421 -17.46 -30.22 13.25
C ALA A 421 -15.98 -30.44 13.56
N THR A 422 -15.15 -30.60 12.55
CA THR A 422 -13.69 -30.62 12.67
C THR A 422 -13.12 -29.31 12.15
N LYS A 423 -12.16 -28.75 12.88
CA LYS A 423 -11.47 -27.53 12.48
C LYS A 423 -10.30 -27.91 11.58
N ILE A 424 -10.33 -27.47 10.32
CA ILE A 424 -9.30 -27.73 9.32
C ILE A 424 -8.73 -26.43 8.76
N LYS A 425 -7.48 -26.47 8.28
CA LYS A 425 -6.88 -25.34 7.56
C LYS A 425 -7.37 -25.33 6.12
N ALA A 426 -7.72 -24.16 5.61
CA ALA A 426 -7.98 -23.91 4.21
C ALA A 426 -7.18 -22.71 3.71
N GLY A 427 -6.96 -22.67 2.41
CA GLY A 427 -6.17 -21.65 1.75
C GLY A 427 -6.70 -21.28 0.39
N ARG A 428 -5.93 -20.43 -0.30
CA ARG A 428 -6.22 -19.94 -1.65
C ARG A 428 -4.93 -19.79 -2.43
N LEU A 429 -5.06 -19.65 -3.75
CA LEU A 429 -3.99 -19.12 -4.57
C LEU A 429 -3.80 -17.63 -4.26
N GLU A 430 -2.58 -17.22 -3.97
CA GLU A 430 -2.19 -15.82 -3.86
C GLU A 430 -1.11 -15.52 -4.89
N SER A 431 -1.27 -14.41 -5.61
CA SER A 431 -0.24 -13.86 -6.49
C SER A 431 0.34 -12.60 -5.86
N MET A 432 1.60 -12.33 -6.13
CA MET A 432 2.35 -11.20 -5.59
C MET A 432 2.68 -10.19 -6.70
N MET A 433 2.50 -8.90 -6.43
CA MET A 433 2.59 -7.85 -7.47
C MET A 433 4.01 -7.64 -7.97
N GLN A 434 4.97 -7.88 -7.09
CA GLN A 434 6.37 -7.69 -7.35
C GLN A 434 6.95 -8.79 -8.26
N ASN A 435 6.36 -9.99 -8.26
CA ASN A 435 6.80 -11.12 -9.06
C ASN A 435 6.44 -11.01 -10.54
N ILE A 436 5.78 -9.93 -11.00
CA ILE A 436 5.69 -9.65 -12.44
C ILE A 436 7.09 -9.45 -13.05
N SER A 437 8.08 -9.06 -12.23
CA SER A 437 9.47 -8.93 -12.66
C SER A 437 10.13 -10.25 -13.04
N ASP A 438 9.58 -11.41 -12.62
CA ASP A 438 10.07 -12.74 -13.02
C ASP A 438 9.98 -12.98 -14.53
N PHE A 439 9.17 -12.19 -15.22
CA PHE A 439 8.95 -12.28 -16.65
C PHE A 439 9.63 -11.17 -17.45
N ILE A 440 10.37 -10.28 -16.77
CA ILE A 440 11.15 -9.21 -17.39
C ILE A 440 12.61 -9.66 -17.41
N ILE A 441 12.96 -10.41 -18.45
CA ILE A 441 14.23 -11.15 -18.54
C ILE A 441 15.23 -10.43 -19.45
N ASP A 442 16.49 -10.46 -19.04
CA ASP A 442 17.65 -10.15 -19.86
C ASP A 442 18.46 -11.42 -20.12
N SER A 443 18.66 -11.74 -21.40
CA SER A 443 19.42 -12.92 -21.84
C SER A 443 20.85 -12.54 -22.20
N LYS A 444 21.82 -13.36 -21.78
CA LYS A 444 23.26 -13.15 -21.97
C LYS A 444 23.96 -14.46 -22.33
N ASP A 445 24.90 -14.40 -23.25
CA ASP A 445 25.66 -15.59 -23.68
C ASP A 445 26.63 -16.08 -22.60
N GLN A 446 27.09 -15.16 -21.74
CA GLN A 446 28.03 -15.41 -20.65
C GLN A 446 27.45 -14.92 -19.32
N LYS A 447 28.06 -15.35 -18.21
CA LYS A 447 27.72 -14.85 -16.88
C LYS A 447 28.04 -13.36 -16.78
N ILE A 448 27.16 -12.61 -16.14
CA ILE A 448 27.33 -11.17 -15.94
C ILE A 448 28.14 -10.85 -14.69
N THR A 449 28.87 -9.75 -14.74
CA THR A 449 29.54 -9.10 -13.61
C THR A 449 28.56 -8.26 -12.79
N ASP A 450 28.98 -7.84 -11.60
CA ASP A 450 28.21 -6.92 -10.74
C ASP A 450 27.90 -5.59 -11.43
N GLU A 451 28.83 -5.05 -12.22
CA GLU A 451 28.62 -3.79 -12.95
C GLU A 451 27.60 -3.94 -14.07
N GLU A 452 27.62 -5.07 -14.77
CA GLU A 452 26.62 -5.40 -15.79
C GLU A 452 25.22 -5.64 -15.19
N GLN A 453 25.11 -6.08 -13.94
CA GLN A 453 23.80 -6.16 -13.25
C GLN A 453 23.11 -4.80 -13.19
N LEU A 454 23.86 -3.70 -13.06
CA LEU A 454 23.29 -2.34 -13.04
C LEU A 454 22.71 -1.93 -14.40
N GLN A 455 22.96 -2.68 -15.47
CA GLN A 455 22.43 -2.43 -16.81
C GLN A 455 21.15 -3.22 -17.12
N LEU A 456 20.79 -4.20 -16.29
CA LEU A 456 19.56 -5.00 -16.45
C LEU A 456 18.30 -4.13 -16.48
N LYS A 457 17.23 -4.58 -17.15
CA LYS A 457 15.94 -3.88 -17.22
C LYS A 457 15.29 -3.71 -15.85
N THR A 458 15.48 -4.70 -14.98
CA THR A 458 15.09 -4.65 -13.58
C THR A 458 16.19 -4.00 -12.74
N TYR A 459 15.86 -3.22 -11.71
CA TYR A 459 16.86 -2.64 -10.79
C TYR A 459 16.45 -2.67 -9.33
N ILE A 460 17.43 -2.51 -8.44
CA ILE A 460 17.24 -2.35 -7.00
C ILE A 460 17.88 -1.04 -6.58
N ALA A 461 17.12 -0.22 -5.83
CA ALA A 461 17.63 0.97 -5.16
C ALA A 461 17.68 0.72 -3.65
N LEU A 462 18.83 0.97 -3.03
CA LEU A 462 19.07 0.74 -1.61
C LEU A 462 19.07 2.05 -0.83
N GLN A 463 18.27 2.12 0.23
CA GLN A 463 18.20 3.25 1.15
C GLN A 463 18.20 2.77 2.62
N ASN A 464 18.50 3.66 3.55
CA ASN A 464 18.36 3.45 4.97
C ASN A 464 16.92 3.04 5.34
N ARG A 465 16.79 2.01 6.16
CA ARG A 465 15.51 1.42 6.54
C ARG A 465 14.53 2.42 7.14
N ASP A 466 15.04 3.29 8.02
CA ASP A 466 14.25 4.32 8.70
C ASP A 466 13.71 5.42 7.77
N LYS A 467 14.26 5.59 6.56
CA LYS A 467 13.70 6.46 5.51
C LYS A 467 12.84 5.71 4.48
N THR A 468 12.79 4.38 4.55
CA THR A 468 12.21 3.53 3.49
C THR A 468 10.97 2.78 3.95
N ILE A 469 11.02 2.12 5.11
CA ILE A 469 9.95 1.26 5.59
C ILE A 469 9.79 1.27 7.11
N SER A 470 8.58 1.62 7.55
CA SER A 470 8.10 1.36 8.91
C SER A 470 6.58 1.27 8.84
N THR A 471 6.06 0.06 9.07
CA THR A 471 4.67 -0.25 8.74
C THR A 471 3.74 -0.29 9.94
N THR A 472 2.45 -0.08 9.71
CA THR A 472 1.39 -0.17 10.72
C THR A 472 0.53 -1.41 10.44
N LYS A 473 1.07 -2.62 10.62
CA LYS A 473 0.39 -3.88 10.29
C LYS A 473 -0.28 -4.57 11.48
N LYS A 474 0.21 -4.39 12.70
CA LYS A 474 -0.35 -5.04 13.91
C LYS A 474 -0.55 -4.08 15.07
N SER A 475 -1.49 -4.40 15.95
CA SER A 475 -1.71 -3.70 17.21
C SER A 475 -0.55 -3.89 18.15
N PHE A 476 -0.20 -2.85 18.89
CA PHE A 476 0.71 -2.97 20.02
C PHE A 476 -0.01 -3.54 21.26
N HIS A 477 0.67 -4.43 21.98
CA HIS A 477 0.25 -4.98 23.26
C HIS A 477 1.46 -4.99 24.20
N ILE A 478 1.23 -4.67 25.48
CA ILE A 478 2.30 -4.65 26.48
C ILE A 478 2.91 -6.04 26.60
N GLY A 479 4.25 -6.13 26.57
CA GLY A 479 5.00 -7.39 26.56
C GLY A 479 5.07 -8.10 25.20
N GLY A 480 4.37 -7.58 24.18
CA GLY A 480 4.45 -8.04 22.80
C GLY A 480 5.54 -7.35 21.99
N ASP A 481 5.75 -7.84 20.77
CA ASP A 481 6.68 -7.25 19.82
C ASP A 481 6.17 -5.91 19.25
N VAL A 482 7.03 -4.88 19.31
CA VAL A 482 6.78 -3.50 18.88
C VAL A 482 6.97 -3.29 17.37
N TYR A 483 7.69 -4.15 16.65
CA TYR A 483 7.93 -3.94 15.21
C TYR A 483 6.62 -4.02 14.40
N GLU A 484 6.51 -3.29 13.29
CA GLU A 484 5.28 -3.21 12.47
C GLU A 484 4.01 -2.69 13.20
N THR A 485 4.17 -2.01 14.34
CA THR A 485 3.08 -1.32 15.07
C THR A 485 3.04 0.18 14.75
N PRO A 486 1.88 0.85 14.91
CA PRO A 486 1.79 2.31 14.84
C PRO A 486 2.75 3.03 15.80
N GLU A 487 2.99 2.49 16.98
CA GLU A 487 3.91 3.02 17.98
C GLU A 487 5.35 3.06 17.45
N LYS A 488 5.85 1.96 16.88
CA LYS A 488 7.18 1.90 16.27
C LYS A 488 7.27 2.80 15.04
N CYS A 489 6.25 2.82 14.20
CA CYS A 489 6.22 3.69 13.03
C CYS A 489 6.27 5.17 13.41
N PHE A 490 5.56 5.58 14.47
CA PHE A 490 5.63 6.94 14.97
C PHE A 490 6.99 7.27 15.60
N PHE A 491 7.63 6.32 16.27
CA PHE A 491 9.01 6.49 16.73
C PHE A 491 9.97 6.75 15.56
N ASP A 492 9.85 5.99 14.47
CA ASP A 492 10.70 6.19 13.28
C ASP A 492 10.42 7.53 12.59
N LEU A 493 9.15 7.96 12.55
CA LEU A 493 8.77 9.30 12.09
C LEU A 493 9.49 10.39 12.92
N LEU A 494 9.50 10.26 14.25
CA LEU A 494 10.20 11.19 15.13
C LEU A 494 11.72 11.10 14.98
N LYS A 495 12.28 9.90 14.74
CA LYS A 495 13.70 9.71 14.43
C LYS A 495 14.11 10.47 13.17
N ASN A 496 13.30 10.37 12.12
CA ASN A 496 13.47 11.14 10.88
C ASN A 496 13.35 12.64 11.12
N GLY A 497 12.39 13.08 11.94
CA GLY A 497 12.25 14.47 12.37
C GLY A 497 13.46 14.98 13.16
N TYR A 498 14.04 14.14 14.02
CA TYR A 498 15.27 14.45 14.75
C TYR A 498 16.44 14.68 13.80
N ASP A 499 16.65 13.78 12.83
CA ASP A 499 17.70 13.92 11.80
C ASP A 499 17.55 15.24 11.04
N LEU A 500 16.34 15.53 10.55
CA LEU A 500 16.01 16.77 9.87
C LEU A 500 16.34 18.00 10.74
N LEU A 501 15.78 18.11 11.94
CA LEU A 501 15.98 19.29 12.79
C LEU A 501 17.45 19.44 13.23
N LYS A 502 18.09 18.33 13.63
CA LYS A 502 19.44 18.35 14.19
C LYS A 502 20.50 18.56 13.11
N ASN A 503 20.48 17.73 12.07
CA ASN A 503 21.58 17.60 11.12
C ASN A 503 21.39 18.47 9.88
N TYR A 504 20.15 18.73 9.46
CA TYR A 504 19.87 19.56 8.27
C TYR A 504 19.54 21.00 8.64
N CYS A 505 18.68 21.21 9.65
CA CYS A 505 18.26 22.56 10.09
C CYS A 505 19.23 23.22 11.08
N ASN A 506 20.30 22.52 11.48
CA ASN A 506 21.28 22.96 12.50
C ASN A 506 20.62 23.46 13.80
N SER A 507 19.53 22.81 14.22
CA SER A 507 18.80 23.19 15.42
C SER A 507 19.36 22.51 16.68
N LYS A 508 19.18 23.14 17.83
CA LYS A 508 19.55 22.59 19.14
C LYS A 508 18.32 22.00 19.82
N LEU A 509 18.37 20.71 20.12
CA LEU A 509 17.31 19.96 20.79
C LEU A 509 17.91 18.80 21.60
N ILE A 510 17.13 18.27 22.55
CA ILE A 510 17.55 17.13 23.36
C ILE A 510 17.74 15.88 22.50
N LYS A 511 18.60 14.96 22.95
CA LYS A 511 18.83 13.68 22.27
C LYS A 511 17.52 12.90 22.19
N LEU A 512 17.26 12.28 21.04
CA LEU A 512 16.17 11.33 20.86
C LEU A 512 16.30 10.18 21.89
N SER A 513 15.21 9.88 22.58
CA SER A 513 15.12 8.76 23.51
C SER A 513 15.27 7.41 22.82
N SER A 514 15.71 6.38 23.56
CA SER A 514 15.65 5.00 23.06
C SER A 514 14.21 4.56 22.78
N LEU A 515 14.06 3.51 21.97
CA LEU A 515 12.74 2.93 21.69
C LEU A 515 12.05 2.47 22.98
N ASP A 516 12.77 1.80 23.89
CA ASP A 516 12.21 1.33 25.16
C ASP A 516 11.71 2.48 26.03
N ASN A 517 12.50 3.55 26.13
CA ASN A 517 12.08 4.73 26.87
C ASN A 517 10.88 5.42 26.20
N TYR A 518 10.81 5.44 24.87
CA TYR A 518 9.66 5.97 24.14
C TYR A 518 8.39 5.14 24.43
N ILE A 519 8.49 3.81 24.47
CA ILE A 519 7.35 2.94 24.75
C ILE A 519 6.85 3.11 26.20
N LEU A 520 7.77 3.28 27.15
CA LEU A 520 7.43 3.45 28.57
C LEU A 520 6.92 4.85 28.89
N ASN A 521 7.61 5.89 28.40
CA ASN A 521 7.44 7.28 28.86
C ASN A 521 6.84 8.21 27.78
N GLY A 522 6.59 7.69 26.58
CA GLY A 522 6.19 8.48 25.43
C GLY A 522 7.35 9.26 24.79
N PRO A 523 7.06 10.09 23.78
CA PRO A 523 8.08 10.78 23.01
C PRO A 523 8.81 11.87 23.82
N SER A 524 10.09 12.05 23.51
CA SER A 524 10.94 13.14 24.03
C SER A 524 10.64 14.48 23.37
N PHE A 525 10.00 14.47 22.20
CA PHE A 525 9.45 15.63 21.51
C PHE A 525 8.48 15.16 20.42
N ILE A 526 7.65 16.07 19.90
CA ILE A 526 6.80 15.81 18.76
C ILE A 526 7.13 16.80 17.66
N PHE A 527 7.55 16.28 16.50
CA PHE A 527 7.68 17.08 15.29
C PHE A 527 6.90 16.39 14.17
N ILE A 528 5.85 17.05 13.71
CA ILE A 528 4.99 16.58 12.62
C ILE A 528 4.88 17.73 11.62
N TYR A 529 5.02 17.44 10.34
CA TYR A 529 4.82 18.42 9.28
C TYR A 529 4.09 17.79 8.09
N ASN A 530 3.35 18.61 7.36
CA ASN A 530 2.77 18.21 6.09
C ASN A 530 3.89 18.16 5.02
N PRO A 531 4.04 17.07 4.25
CA PRO A 531 5.05 16.94 3.19
C PRO A 531 5.09 18.10 2.18
N ILE A 532 3.99 18.84 1.98
CA ILE A 532 3.97 20.04 1.12
C ILE A 532 4.87 21.18 1.62
N LEU A 533 5.32 21.14 2.89
CA LEU A 533 6.38 21.98 3.41
C LEU A 533 7.66 21.87 2.55
N GLY A 534 7.87 20.71 1.94
CA GLY A 534 8.95 20.39 1.01
C GLY A 534 9.33 18.93 1.19
N PRO A 535 9.23 18.06 0.16
CA PRO A 535 9.51 16.63 0.34
C PRO A 535 11.00 16.34 0.62
N LEU A 536 11.89 17.31 0.36
CA LEU A 536 13.34 17.18 0.56
C LEU A 536 13.78 17.88 1.86
N TYR A 537 14.64 17.22 2.63
CA TYR A 537 15.23 17.83 3.84
C TYR A 537 16.05 19.08 3.52
N SER A 538 16.75 19.08 2.38
CA SER A 538 17.49 20.25 1.87
C SER A 538 16.60 21.46 1.55
N THR A 539 15.30 21.25 1.34
CA THR A 539 14.31 22.32 1.16
C THR A 539 13.76 22.79 2.50
N ILE A 540 13.43 21.85 3.40
CA ILE A 540 12.91 22.19 4.74
C ILE A 540 13.98 22.92 5.58
N SER A 541 15.26 22.59 5.44
CA SER A 541 16.35 23.27 6.17
C SER A 541 16.51 24.75 5.84
N LYS A 542 15.95 25.21 4.71
CA LYS A 542 15.88 26.64 4.35
C LYS A 542 14.70 27.36 5.02
N LYS A 543 13.75 26.59 5.56
CA LYS A 543 12.51 27.06 6.20
C LYS A 543 12.59 27.00 7.72
N ILE A 544 13.43 26.13 8.28
CA ILE A 544 13.68 26.02 9.72
C ILE A 544 15.18 26.19 9.92
N VAL A 545 15.58 27.28 10.55
CA VAL A 545 16.98 27.73 10.60
C VAL A 545 17.40 28.00 12.04
N SER A 546 18.35 27.21 12.53
CA SER A 546 19.08 27.46 13.79
C SER A 546 18.21 27.65 15.04
N CYS A 547 17.07 26.95 15.09
CA CYS A 547 16.13 27.00 16.20
C CYS A 547 16.65 26.28 17.46
N LYS A 548 16.11 26.65 18.62
CA LYS A 548 16.38 26.03 19.92
C LYS A 548 15.09 25.44 20.48
N PHE A 549 15.04 24.13 20.67
CA PHE A 549 13.90 23.42 21.20
C PHE A 549 14.22 22.82 22.57
N LYS A 550 13.43 23.12 23.59
CA LYS A 550 13.55 22.52 24.92
C LYS A 550 12.92 21.11 24.91
N GLY A 551 13.32 20.24 25.85
CA GLY A 551 12.77 18.89 25.94
C GLY A 551 11.23 18.88 26.04
N ASN A 552 10.61 17.86 25.45
CA ASN A 552 9.16 17.66 25.38
C ASN A 552 8.40 18.70 24.55
N PHE A 553 9.07 19.44 23.66
CA PHE A 553 8.40 20.36 22.76
C PHE A 553 7.45 19.64 21.79
N GLU A 554 6.46 20.37 21.31
CA GLU A 554 5.61 19.98 20.21
C GLU A 554 5.66 21.05 19.11
N LEU A 555 5.99 20.63 17.90
CA LEU A 555 5.96 21.45 16.69
C LEU A 555 5.12 20.73 15.63
N ASN A 556 3.97 21.30 15.29
CA ASN A 556 3.11 20.79 14.22
C ASN A 556 2.96 21.83 13.11
N LEU A 557 3.38 21.48 11.90
CA LEU A 557 3.42 22.37 10.74
C LEU A 557 2.54 21.82 9.61
N ASN A 558 1.28 22.27 9.55
CA ASN A 558 0.42 22.03 8.40
C ASN A 558 0.39 23.29 7.50
N ILE A 559 1.52 23.56 6.84
CA ILE A 559 1.73 24.76 6.02
C ILE A 559 2.74 24.50 4.90
N SER A 560 2.55 25.13 3.74
CA SER A 560 3.47 25.04 2.61
C SER A 560 4.63 26.04 2.70
N GLU A 561 4.39 27.27 3.17
CA GLU A 561 5.41 28.33 3.28
C GLU A 561 5.60 28.79 4.72
N VAL A 562 6.73 28.45 5.33
CA VAL A 562 7.11 28.90 6.67
C VAL A 562 8.57 29.32 6.70
N LEU A 563 8.89 30.29 7.56
CA LEU A 563 10.24 30.58 7.98
C LEU A 563 10.26 30.64 9.51
N LEU A 564 10.91 29.67 10.14
CA LEU A 564 11.24 29.66 11.57
C LEU A 564 12.74 29.91 11.68
N GLU A 565 13.13 31.10 12.10
CA GLU A 565 14.52 31.51 12.19
C GLU A 565 14.85 31.90 13.63
N ASN A 566 15.84 31.25 14.22
CA ASN A 566 16.32 31.51 15.58
C ASN A 566 15.22 31.46 16.66
N ILE A 567 14.16 30.68 16.45
CA ILE A 567 13.09 30.56 17.44
C ILE A 567 13.55 29.77 18.67
N PHE A 568 13.06 30.13 19.85
CA PHE A 568 13.14 29.32 21.05
C PHE A 568 11.76 28.75 21.37
N LEU A 569 11.62 27.42 21.46
CA LEU A 569 10.36 26.77 21.79
C LEU A 569 10.50 25.90 23.04
N ASN A 570 9.76 26.29 24.09
CA ASN A 570 9.45 25.49 25.27
C ASN A 570 7.93 25.32 25.34
N GLY A 571 7.43 24.09 25.14
CA GLY A 571 6.00 23.80 25.07
C GLY A 571 5.53 23.48 23.64
N SER A 572 4.31 23.92 23.29
CA SER A 572 3.62 23.55 22.05
C SER A 572 3.44 24.73 21.09
N LEU A 573 3.80 24.52 19.82
CA LEU A 573 3.50 25.39 18.67
C LEU A 573 2.79 24.59 17.57
N ILE A 574 1.61 25.05 17.16
CA ILE A 574 0.85 24.52 16.04
C ILE A 574 0.66 25.64 15.01
N ILE A 575 1.11 25.42 13.79
CA ILE A 575 0.83 26.29 12.64
C ILE A 575 -0.03 25.48 11.67
N ASP A 576 -1.26 25.93 11.49
CA ASP A 576 -2.24 25.28 10.64
C ASP A 576 -2.68 26.22 9.52
N SER A 577 -2.80 25.69 8.31
CA SER A 577 -3.26 26.45 7.16
C SER A 577 -4.18 25.61 6.29
N LYS A 578 -5.13 26.29 5.63
CA LYS A 578 -5.98 25.63 4.63
C LYS A 578 -5.17 25.40 3.35
N ILE A 579 -4.74 24.17 3.13
CA ILE A 579 -3.95 23.78 1.95
C ILE A 579 -4.91 23.37 0.81
N THR A 580 -5.24 24.34 -0.05
CA THR A 580 -6.14 24.10 -1.20
C THR A 580 -5.38 23.57 -2.42
N HIS A 581 -6.08 22.87 -3.31
CA HIS A 581 -5.62 22.43 -4.63
C HIS A 581 -5.97 23.40 -5.76
N ASP A 582 -6.60 24.53 -5.43
CA ASP A 582 -7.09 25.48 -6.42
C ASP A 582 -5.93 26.04 -7.29
N LYS A 583 -6.23 26.42 -8.54
CA LYS A 583 -5.32 26.66 -9.69
C LYS A 583 -4.14 27.63 -9.49
N LYS A 584 -3.98 28.20 -8.29
CA LYS A 584 -2.91 29.13 -7.96
C LYS A 584 -1.96 28.60 -6.87
N PHE A 585 -2.29 27.48 -6.22
CA PHE A 585 -1.75 27.07 -4.92
C PHE A 585 -1.70 28.29 -4.00
N LEU A 586 -2.81 28.60 -3.31
CA LEU A 586 -2.80 29.69 -2.34
C LEU A 586 -1.63 29.46 -1.37
N LYS A 587 -0.89 30.53 -1.03
CA LYS A 587 0.35 30.42 -0.25
C LYS A 587 0.18 31.05 1.12
N PRO A 588 -0.63 30.45 2.02
CA PRO A 588 -0.53 30.78 3.44
C PRO A 588 0.92 30.79 3.88
N LYS A 589 1.32 31.86 4.55
CA LYS A 589 2.73 32.08 4.92
C LYS A 589 2.85 32.40 6.40
N CYS A 590 3.84 31.82 7.07
CA CYS A 590 4.17 32.19 8.44
C CYS A 590 5.67 32.50 8.56
N ILE A 591 6.02 33.67 9.08
CA ILE A 591 7.41 34.04 9.37
C ILE A 591 7.54 34.36 10.85
N LEU A 592 8.34 33.57 11.55
CA LEU A 592 8.74 33.77 12.94
C LEU A 592 10.26 33.95 13.00
N LYS A 593 10.73 35.14 13.36
CA LYS A 593 12.16 35.45 13.53
C LYS A 593 12.45 35.90 14.95
N ASP A 594 13.47 35.30 15.58
CA ASP A 594 13.89 35.65 16.94
C ASP A 594 12.72 35.63 17.94
N VAL A 595 11.81 34.66 17.77
CA VAL A 595 10.60 34.50 18.58
C VAL A 595 10.86 33.51 19.72
N LYS A 596 10.51 33.91 20.94
CA LYS A 596 10.49 33.02 22.12
C LYS A 596 9.06 32.56 22.39
N ILE A 597 8.85 31.26 22.50
CA ILE A 597 7.57 30.64 22.83
C ILE A 597 7.78 29.84 24.12
N ASP A 598 7.07 30.22 25.17
CA ASP A 598 7.17 29.60 26.50
C ASP A 598 5.77 29.31 27.05
N ASN A 599 5.35 28.05 26.98
CA ASN A 599 4.06 27.60 27.47
C ASN A 599 4.17 26.19 28.07
N LYS A 600 3.16 25.77 28.84
CA LYS A 600 3.15 24.46 29.52
C LYS A 600 3.02 23.25 28.59
N GLY A 601 2.67 23.45 27.31
CA GLY A 601 2.64 22.39 26.30
C GLY A 601 1.71 21.22 26.63
N ILE A 602 2.17 20.00 26.34
CA ILE A 602 1.42 18.75 26.48
C ILE A 602 1.17 18.40 27.96
N ASP A 603 -0.08 18.05 28.28
CA ASP A 603 -0.43 17.44 29.57
C ASP A 603 -0.08 15.95 29.53
N ARG A 604 1.08 15.59 30.09
CA ARG A 604 1.59 14.21 30.12
C ARG A 604 0.92 13.34 31.19
N ASN A 605 0.16 13.94 32.12
CA ASN A 605 -0.59 13.20 33.14
C ASN A 605 -1.88 12.60 32.56
N LYS A 606 -2.32 13.06 31.39
CA LYS A 606 -3.45 12.49 30.65
C LYS A 606 -3.02 11.33 29.77
N LYS A 607 -4.00 10.46 29.45
CA LYS A 607 -3.82 9.33 28.54
C LYS A 607 -3.74 9.80 27.08
N ASN A 608 -2.55 10.21 26.67
CA ASN A 608 -2.25 10.61 25.30
C ASN A 608 -2.08 9.39 24.37
N ILE A 609 -2.50 9.53 23.12
CA ILE A 609 -2.17 8.58 22.04
C ILE A 609 -1.45 9.37 20.95
N TYR A 610 -0.14 9.50 21.11
CA TYR A 610 0.72 10.37 20.31
C TYR A 610 0.66 10.05 18.82
N TRP A 611 0.79 8.77 18.47
CA TRP A 611 0.74 8.33 17.07
C TRP A 611 -0.61 8.55 16.39
N LYS A 612 -1.71 8.74 17.14
CA LYS A 612 -3.02 9.15 16.58
C LYS A 612 -3.20 10.67 16.55
N ASN A 613 -2.24 11.44 17.05
CA ASN A 613 -2.37 12.85 17.38
C ASN A 613 -3.59 13.13 18.29
N LYS A 614 -3.83 12.26 19.28
CA LYS A 614 -4.82 12.48 20.34
C LYS A 614 -4.10 12.90 21.61
N ILE A 615 -3.85 14.20 21.71
CA ILE A 615 -2.95 14.80 22.70
C ILE A 615 -3.69 15.87 23.49
N TYR A 616 -3.61 15.79 24.82
CA TYR A 616 -4.08 16.81 25.76
C TYR A 616 -2.98 17.84 25.99
N ARG A 617 -3.35 19.12 26.12
CA ARG A 617 -2.42 20.24 26.30
C ARG A 617 -2.88 21.12 27.44
N HIS A 618 -1.95 21.57 28.28
CA HIS A 618 -2.20 22.61 29.27
C HIS A 618 -2.25 23.98 28.60
N GLU A 619 -1.27 24.26 27.75
CA GLU A 619 -1.15 25.54 27.03
C GLU A 619 -0.55 25.31 25.65
N LEU A 620 -0.83 26.20 24.70
CA LEU A 620 -0.27 26.12 23.35
C LEU A 620 -0.31 27.48 22.62
N LEU A 621 0.64 27.69 21.69
CA LEU A 621 0.52 28.73 20.66
C LEU A 621 -0.02 28.08 19.38
N LYS A 622 -1.21 28.50 18.93
CA LYS A 622 -1.79 28.07 17.66
C LYS A 622 -1.95 29.26 16.73
N ILE A 623 -1.42 29.11 15.51
CA ILE A 623 -1.56 30.07 14.42
C ILE A 623 -2.36 29.41 13.32
N THR A 624 -3.54 29.93 13.03
CA THR A 624 -4.43 29.46 11.97
C THR A 624 -4.41 30.46 10.82
N LEU A 625 -3.98 30.01 9.64
CA LEU A 625 -3.91 30.82 8.43
C LEU A 625 -5.04 30.42 7.47
N ASN A 626 -5.94 31.35 7.21
CA ASN A 626 -6.95 31.21 6.17
C ASN A 626 -6.36 31.39 4.76
N GLU A 627 -7.23 31.33 3.76
CA GLU A 627 -6.89 31.45 2.33
C GLU A 627 -5.98 32.66 2.05
N ASN A 628 -4.79 32.38 1.49
CA ASN A 628 -3.79 33.38 1.09
C ASN A 628 -3.47 34.44 2.18
N SER A 629 -3.47 34.00 3.43
CA SER A 629 -3.15 34.85 4.58
C SER A 629 -1.70 34.69 5.02
N GLU A 630 -1.15 35.72 5.66
CA GLU A 630 0.25 35.74 6.07
C GLU A 630 0.39 36.21 7.51
N PHE A 631 1.23 35.53 8.30
CA PHE A 631 1.56 35.92 9.67
C PHE A 631 3.04 36.25 9.80
N TYR A 632 3.34 37.35 10.48
CA TYR A 632 4.68 37.86 10.72
C TYR A 632 4.87 38.17 12.20
N ALA A 633 5.91 37.60 12.80
CA ALA A 633 6.37 37.93 14.15
C ALA A 633 7.90 38.04 14.16
N ASN A 634 8.42 39.12 14.73
CA ASN A 634 9.85 39.37 14.85
C ASN A 634 10.18 39.94 16.24
N ASN A 635 11.14 39.34 16.95
CA ASN A 635 11.53 39.74 18.32
C ASN A 635 10.36 39.75 19.31
N ILE A 636 9.58 38.67 19.33
CA ILE A 636 8.38 38.54 20.18
C ILE A 636 8.52 37.39 21.16
N ILE A 637 7.97 37.57 22.35
CA ILE A 637 7.85 36.57 23.41
C ILE A 637 6.37 36.23 23.59
N PHE A 638 5.98 35.01 23.19
CA PHE A 638 4.67 34.43 23.50
C PHE A 638 4.78 33.62 24.79
N ASN A 639 4.06 34.06 25.83
CA ASN A 639 3.96 33.35 27.11
C ASN A 639 2.55 32.79 27.29
N ASN A 640 2.43 31.58 27.83
CA ASN A 640 1.15 30.89 28.02
C ASN A 640 0.44 30.60 26.67
N SER A 641 -0.88 30.37 26.72
CA SER A 641 -1.68 30.07 25.53
C SER A 641 -1.98 31.30 24.69
N HIS A 642 -1.86 31.14 23.37
CA HIS A 642 -2.30 32.11 22.38
C HIS A 642 -2.95 31.38 21.21
N GLU A 643 -4.13 31.84 20.78
CA GLU A 643 -4.76 31.36 19.55
C GLU A 643 -4.94 32.55 18.60
N ILE A 644 -4.26 32.47 17.46
CA ILE A 644 -4.19 33.53 16.46
C ILE A 644 -4.85 33.00 15.20
N THR A 645 -5.81 33.74 14.66
CA THR A 645 -6.44 33.42 13.37
C THR A 645 -6.25 34.60 12.43
N VAL A 646 -5.52 34.37 11.33
CA VAL A 646 -5.32 35.41 10.31
C VAL A 646 -6.47 35.34 9.30
N PRO A 647 -7.21 36.44 9.06
CA PRO A 647 -8.30 36.46 8.10
C PRO A 647 -7.83 36.15 6.67
N PRO A 648 -8.73 35.66 5.78
CA PRO A 648 -8.41 35.46 4.37
C PRO A 648 -7.83 36.73 3.72
N TYR A 649 -6.85 36.55 2.83
CA TYR A 649 -6.24 37.63 2.05
C TYR A 649 -5.71 38.79 2.92
N CYS A 650 -5.17 38.50 4.09
CA CYS A 650 -4.62 39.50 4.99
C CYS A 650 -3.19 39.15 5.42
N LYS A 651 -2.37 40.17 5.65
CA LYS A 651 -1.10 40.08 6.39
C LYS A 651 -1.34 40.55 7.82
N MET A 652 -0.97 39.73 8.78
CA MET A 652 -1.01 40.08 10.20
C MET A 652 0.40 40.16 10.75
N PHE A 653 0.73 41.30 11.36
CA PHE A 653 2.00 41.57 12.02
C PHE A 653 1.77 41.61 13.52
N ALA A 654 2.42 40.72 14.25
CA ALA A 654 2.49 40.81 15.71
C ALA A 654 3.53 41.87 16.11
N ILE A 655 3.19 42.70 17.07
CA ILE A 655 4.04 43.77 17.61
C ILE A 655 3.96 43.67 19.12
N GLN A 656 5.11 43.56 19.79
CA GLN A 656 5.17 43.50 21.24
C GLN A 656 5.50 44.87 21.83
N ASP A 657 4.66 45.33 22.74
CA ASP A 657 4.84 46.55 23.53
C ASP A 657 4.84 46.15 25.00
N LYS A 658 6.04 46.11 25.60
CA LYS A 658 6.28 45.53 26.93
C LYS A 658 5.77 44.08 27.03
N ASN A 659 4.71 43.84 27.80
CA ASN A 659 4.11 42.51 28.01
C ASN A 659 2.85 42.27 27.16
N ILE A 660 2.46 43.23 26.32
CA ILE A 660 1.24 43.14 25.50
C ILE A 660 1.62 42.91 24.06
N ILE A 661 1.02 41.89 23.44
CA ILE A 661 1.15 41.62 22.00
C ILE A 661 -0.06 42.24 21.30
N LYS A 662 0.21 43.16 20.39
CA LYS A 662 -0.78 43.81 19.51
C LYS A 662 -0.65 43.24 18.10
N TYR A 663 -1.73 43.24 17.33
CA TYR A 663 -1.76 42.75 15.96
C TYR A 663 -2.17 43.86 15.00
N ARG A 664 -1.34 44.12 14.00
CA ARG A 664 -1.67 45.01 12.87
C ARG A 664 -2.06 44.15 11.68
N ILE A 665 -3.21 44.45 11.06
CA ILE A 665 -3.72 43.71 9.89
C ILE A 665 -3.71 44.62 8.67
N GLU A 666 -3.18 44.11 7.57
CA GLU A 666 -3.18 44.74 6.25
C GLU A 666 -3.89 43.81 5.26
N LYS A 667 -4.70 44.36 4.34
CA LYS A 667 -5.31 43.56 3.27
C LYS A 667 -4.30 43.29 2.17
N ASN A 668 -4.23 42.06 1.67
CA ASN A 668 -3.53 41.72 0.44
C ASN A 668 -4.31 42.31 -0.74
N ASN A 669 -3.63 43.09 -1.59
CA ASN A 669 -4.18 43.45 -2.89
C ASN A 669 -4.38 42.14 -3.69
N LYS A 670 -5.58 41.95 -4.23
CA LYS A 670 -6.01 40.73 -4.93
C LYS A 670 -5.16 40.37 -6.13
#